data_AF-A0A0D0KMT6-F1
#
_entry.id   AF-A0A0D0KMT6-F1
#
_cell.length_a   1.000
_cell.length_b   1.000
_cell.length_c   1.000
_cell.angle_alpha   90.00
_cell.angle_beta   90.00
_cell.angle_gamma   90.00
#
_symmetry.space_group_name_H-M   'P 1'
#
loop_
_entity.id
_entity.type
_entity.pdbx_description
1 polymer ?
#
loop_
_entity_poly.entity_id
_entity_poly.type
_entity_poly.pdbx_seq_one_letter_code
_entity_poly.pdbx_strand_id
1 'polypeptide(L)'
;MSDNDAIIAQNTRVFAMERLEDREFLEWALALRYHQLAERTALKDLLEFRVVDVVEPYRQAWIYLLEYWDDSTADSAYDRLLLKRELNSGASPSQIIKLITEAVRPRIKVESGQKYEAFGRKRAKHPKTVGDIFWVSIDGGERLTPEEIGLAKINDRDFLFELATALNAVLLTGLNQARRIGMIASDADSTVWLVHRVYFVPAGQFAEGGGEPDRYSKGFAPTTKLLYAVFERLGKIDRPATLRVMTAWDVDRWKLYKRLWAAAARDEALVSGTEVGRFLASLDDTEFWWTDAFPEFAELRAVRWSSLPDDVVAPIEQRLVNGEPIAGLKKRMGKDNAKRAVARRSVTELQRIKAGGGHLSIPTEAWLAKTLLQHPRKGDVASVTEGFNPGVRTLIDDRSGDPTFGDVPPGKLIDELARHLSDEGWESKNRAASDFIGRNPALILGLLADAPKSPARAKVWQAFGYGFRPSDLNVTIETASPEDKGLIPVTLKACIEIARLDEATIEEALQGLTSWMSIWDRLLNGEDDLIRAWLALWPTAVETTNQSAEKKVPLRDRSYSSAVGNLVSAFMRACPSFKKDTKPLADSPWRDALAGIELTKGEAKLQAQYQLLSSFNYYWAADEDWSRVNLLDPLISAAGASIELWHGFVHSRFLPPKNVLEELGPHMIAAAVGNELLDEARGSLSQRVVFSTIIDMRDGQKLAIPSHLTQQMLRIGGDPVRTRALDAMKNYLKDDKAEPKDAGKR
;
A
#
# COMPACT_ATOMS: atom_id res chain seq x y z
N MET A 1 -4.57 -35.55 -7.23
CA MET A 1 -3.20 -35.56 -6.72
C MET A 1 -2.36 -36.40 -7.66
N SER A 2 -1.22 -35.88 -8.09
CA SER A 2 -0.23 -36.66 -8.84
C SER A 2 0.46 -37.70 -7.92
N ASP A 3 1.15 -38.69 -8.48
CA ASP A 3 1.92 -39.67 -7.68
C ASP A 3 2.97 -38.99 -6.78
N ASN A 4 3.54 -37.88 -7.22
CA ASN A 4 4.46 -37.06 -6.42
C ASN A 4 3.74 -36.38 -5.24
N ASP A 5 2.54 -35.85 -5.43
CA ASP A 5 1.76 -35.23 -4.35
C ASP A 5 1.37 -36.25 -3.28
N ALA A 6 1.09 -37.50 -3.68
CA ALA A 6 0.79 -38.58 -2.75
C ALA A 6 2.02 -38.96 -1.89
N ILE A 7 3.21 -38.99 -2.50
CA ILE A 7 4.46 -39.23 -1.77
C ILE A 7 4.76 -38.07 -0.81
N ILE A 8 4.59 -36.81 -1.26
CA ILE A 8 4.76 -35.63 -0.41
C ILE A 8 3.80 -35.67 0.78
N ALA A 9 2.51 -35.91 0.54
CA ALA A 9 1.50 -36.01 1.59
C ALA A 9 1.83 -37.11 2.62
N GLN A 10 2.26 -38.28 2.16
CA GLN A 10 2.65 -39.38 3.05
C GLN A 10 3.87 -39.02 3.89
N ASN A 11 4.90 -38.42 3.28
CA ASN A 11 6.11 -37.98 4.00
C ASN A 11 5.79 -36.90 5.03
N THR A 12 4.96 -35.91 4.67
CA THR A 12 4.50 -34.87 5.59
C THR A 12 3.74 -35.47 6.77
N ARG A 13 2.84 -36.43 6.52
CA ARG A 13 2.08 -37.09 7.58
C ARG A 13 2.99 -37.83 8.56
N VAL A 14 3.95 -38.61 8.05
CA VAL A 14 4.93 -39.32 8.89
C VAL A 14 5.78 -38.35 9.70
N PHE A 15 6.25 -37.28 9.07
CA PHE A 15 7.04 -36.25 9.71
C PHE A 15 6.28 -35.50 10.82
N ALA A 16 4.96 -35.33 10.66
CA ALA A 16 4.12 -34.59 11.60
C ALA A 16 3.68 -35.39 12.83
N MET A 17 3.59 -36.73 12.75
CA MET A 17 2.95 -37.59 13.77
C MET A 17 3.48 -37.39 15.19
N GLU A 18 4.77 -37.13 15.37
CA GLU A 18 5.41 -36.96 16.69
C GLU A 18 5.72 -35.49 17.02
N ARG A 19 5.32 -34.55 16.15
CA ARG A 19 5.76 -33.14 16.20
C ARG A 19 4.62 -32.13 16.33
N LEU A 20 3.37 -32.60 16.52
CA LEU A 20 2.20 -31.72 16.66
C LEU A 20 2.28 -30.78 17.88
N GLU A 21 3.10 -31.12 18.87
CA GLU A 21 3.34 -30.31 20.09
C GLU A 21 4.70 -29.57 20.05
N ASP A 22 5.36 -29.56 18.88
CA ASP A 22 6.61 -28.84 18.66
C ASP A 22 6.33 -27.44 18.10
N ARG A 23 6.89 -26.43 18.77
CA ARG A 23 6.77 -25.03 18.35
C ARG A 23 7.46 -24.78 17.01
N GLU A 24 8.62 -25.38 16.78
CA GLU A 24 9.39 -25.20 15.53
C GLU A 24 8.63 -25.81 14.35
N PHE A 25 7.95 -26.94 14.59
CA PHE A 25 7.10 -27.57 13.60
C PHE A 25 5.87 -26.73 13.23
N LEU A 26 5.23 -26.10 14.22
CA LEU A 26 4.14 -25.14 13.99
C LEU A 26 4.61 -23.91 13.19
N GLU A 27 5.81 -23.39 13.44
CA GLU A 27 6.38 -22.30 12.63
C GLU A 27 6.70 -22.73 11.20
N TRP A 28 7.22 -23.95 11.02
CA TRP A 28 7.40 -24.53 9.69
C TRP A 28 6.06 -24.67 8.96
N ALA A 29 5.02 -25.17 9.65
CA ALA A 29 3.68 -25.29 9.08
C ALA A 29 3.14 -23.91 8.68
N LEU A 30 3.28 -22.90 9.55
CA LEU A 30 2.88 -21.52 9.23
C LEU A 30 3.54 -20.97 7.95
N ALA A 31 4.79 -21.37 7.66
CA ALA A 31 5.51 -20.95 6.47
C ALA A 31 5.03 -21.63 5.17
N LEU A 32 4.20 -22.68 5.25
CA LEU A 32 3.66 -23.36 4.08
C LEU A 32 2.83 -22.39 3.24
N ARG A 33 3.16 -22.27 1.96
CA ARG A 33 2.48 -21.36 1.02
C ARG A 33 1.26 -22.02 0.35
N TYR A 34 0.44 -21.24 -0.34
CA TYR A 34 -0.79 -21.73 -0.99
C TYR A 34 -0.55 -22.82 -2.05
N HIS A 35 0.64 -22.88 -2.66
CA HIS A 35 1.00 -23.91 -3.66
C HIS A 35 1.43 -25.25 -3.03
N GLN A 36 1.66 -25.30 -1.71
CA GLN A 36 2.02 -26.52 -0.98
C GLN A 36 0.75 -27.23 -0.49
N LEU A 37 -0.15 -27.51 -1.44
CA LEU A 37 -1.47 -28.07 -1.14
C LEU A 37 -1.39 -29.51 -0.61
N ALA A 38 -0.42 -30.31 -1.08
CA ALA A 38 -0.24 -31.68 -0.62
C ALA A 38 0.13 -31.73 0.87
N GLU A 39 1.05 -30.88 1.31
CA GLU A 39 1.47 -30.76 2.71
C GLU A 39 0.34 -30.22 3.59
N ARG A 40 -0.33 -29.15 3.16
CA ARG A 40 -1.46 -28.56 3.91
C ARG A 40 -2.63 -29.55 4.06
N THR A 41 -2.95 -30.29 3.00
CA THR A 41 -4.04 -31.30 3.01
C THR A 41 -3.64 -32.47 3.91
N ALA A 42 -2.41 -32.97 3.83
CA ALA A 42 -1.93 -34.04 4.70
C ALA A 42 -2.00 -33.67 6.20
N LEU A 43 -1.69 -32.42 6.54
CA LEU A 43 -1.80 -31.91 7.91
C LEU A 43 -3.24 -31.74 8.36
N LYS A 44 -4.14 -31.24 7.49
CA LYS A 44 -5.58 -31.18 7.76
C LYS A 44 -6.15 -32.56 8.05
N ASP A 45 -5.89 -33.52 7.16
CA ASP A 45 -6.34 -34.90 7.30
C ASP A 45 -5.79 -35.55 8.57
N LEU A 46 -4.52 -35.29 8.93
CA LEU A 46 -3.94 -35.81 10.17
C LEU A 46 -4.63 -35.21 11.41
N LEU A 47 -4.84 -33.89 11.41
CA LEU A 47 -5.43 -33.16 12.54
C LEU A 47 -6.92 -33.46 12.72
N GLU A 48 -7.66 -33.75 11.65
CA GLU A 48 -9.08 -34.14 11.76
C GLU A 48 -9.29 -35.31 12.74
N PHE A 49 -8.37 -36.28 12.76
CA PHE A 49 -8.44 -37.44 13.64
C PHE A 49 -7.63 -37.31 14.94
N ARG A 50 -6.60 -36.45 14.97
CA ARG A 50 -5.61 -36.40 16.08
C ARG A 50 -5.59 -35.09 16.86
N VAL A 51 -6.33 -34.06 16.43
CA VAL A 51 -6.38 -32.78 17.15
C VAL A 51 -6.87 -32.97 18.59
N VAL A 52 -7.67 -34.02 18.83
CA VAL A 52 -8.17 -34.32 20.17
C VAL A 52 -7.05 -34.73 21.14
N ASP A 53 -6.00 -35.38 20.62
CA ASP A 53 -4.88 -35.91 21.40
C ASP A 53 -3.78 -34.87 21.65
N VAL A 54 -3.84 -33.71 20.99
CA VAL A 54 -2.87 -32.61 21.15
C VAL A 54 -3.20 -31.80 22.41
N VAL A 55 -2.20 -31.53 23.25
CA VAL A 55 -2.37 -30.71 24.47
C VAL A 55 -2.54 -29.22 24.19
N GLU A 56 -3.19 -28.49 25.11
CA GLU A 56 -3.20 -27.03 25.09
C GLU A 56 -1.82 -26.46 25.48
N PRO A 57 -1.36 -25.34 24.89
CA PRO A 57 -2.05 -24.45 23.94
C PRO A 57 -1.88 -24.81 22.44
N TYR A 58 -1.24 -25.95 22.12
CA TYR A 58 -0.90 -26.34 20.75
C TYR A 58 -2.12 -26.72 19.93
N ARG A 59 -3.09 -27.40 20.54
CA ARG A 59 -4.38 -27.72 19.92
C ARG A 59 -5.04 -26.46 19.36
N GLN A 60 -5.20 -25.43 20.19
CA GLN A 60 -5.83 -24.19 19.77
C GLN A 60 -5.02 -23.44 18.71
N ALA A 61 -3.68 -23.52 18.76
CA ALA A 61 -2.79 -22.96 17.73
C ALA A 61 -2.98 -23.65 16.36
N TRP A 62 -3.14 -24.98 16.34
CA TRP A 62 -3.47 -25.71 15.11
C TRP A 62 -4.82 -25.31 14.54
N ILE A 63 -5.86 -25.18 15.36
CA ILE A 63 -7.18 -24.73 14.92
C ILE A 63 -7.08 -23.36 14.21
N TYR A 64 -6.39 -22.39 14.82
CA TYR A 64 -6.23 -21.07 14.19
C TYR A 64 -5.38 -21.10 12.92
N LEU A 65 -4.36 -21.97 12.86
CA LEU A 65 -3.55 -22.13 11.66
C LEU A 65 -4.35 -22.74 10.50
N LEU A 66 -5.19 -23.73 10.78
CA LEU A 66 -6.08 -24.34 9.80
C LEU A 66 -7.12 -23.35 9.27
N GLU A 67 -7.76 -22.59 10.18
CA GLU A 67 -8.68 -21.52 9.80
C GLU A 67 -7.98 -20.44 8.95
N TYR A 68 -6.76 -20.04 9.33
CA TYR A 68 -5.95 -19.13 8.52
C TYR A 68 -5.64 -19.68 7.12
N TRP A 69 -5.39 -20.98 6.98
CA TRP A 69 -5.16 -21.59 5.67
C TRP A 69 -6.42 -21.63 4.81
N ASP A 70 -7.58 -21.98 5.39
CA ASP A 70 -8.87 -21.97 4.69
C ASP A 70 -9.23 -20.57 4.20
N ASP A 71 -8.89 -19.56 5.00
CA ASP A 71 -9.12 -18.16 4.65
C ASP A 71 -8.04 -17.56 3.71
N SER A 72 -6.83 -18.14 3.64
CA SER A 72 -5.70 -17.64 2.82
C SER A 72 -5.80 -17.95 1.32
N THR A 73 -6.82 -18.71 0.89
CA THR A 73 -6.99 -19.11 -0.51
C THR A 73 -7.63 -18.03 -1.39
N ALA A 74 -8.12 -16.93 -0.80
CA ALA A 74 -8.69 -15.82 -1.54
C ALA A 74 -7.62 -14.77 -1.85
N ASP A 75 -7.15 -14.75 -3.09
CA ASP A 75 -6.32 -13.65 -3.59
C ASP A 75 -7.20 -12.40 -3.73
N SER A 76 -7.07 -11.47 -2.77
CA SER A 76 -7.94 -10.30 -2.64
C SER A 76 -7.94 -9.40 -3.89
N ALA A 77 -6.85 -9.42 -4.66
CA ALA A 77 -6.75 -8.71 -5.93
C ALA A 77 -7.56 -9.39 -7.06
N TYR A 78 -7.60 -10.72 -7.10
CA TYR A 78 -8.41 -11.49 -8.05
C TYR A 78 -9.90 -11.31 -7.77
N ASP A 79 -10.31 -11.36 -6.50
CA ASP A 79 -11.70 -11.16 -6.10
C ASP A 79 -12.20 -9.74 -6.40
N ARG A 80 -11.34 -8.72 -6.25
CA ARG A 80 -11.67 -7.33 -6.62
C ARG A 80 -11.82 -7.15 -8.13
N LEU A 81 -10.98 -7.81 -8.92
CA LEU A 81 -11.05 -7.80 -10.38
C LEU A 81 -12.28 -8.57 -10.87
N LEU A 82 -12.60 -9.70 -10.24
CA LEU A 82 -13.80 -10.48 -10.50
C LEU A 82 -15.05 -9.68 -10.11
N LEU A 83 -15.04 -9.01 -8.95
CA LEU A 83 -16.12 -8.11 -8.52
C LEU A 83 -16.34 -6.97 -9.53
N LYS A 84 -15.29 -6.27 -9.97
CA LYS A 84 -15.40 -5.22 -11.00
C LYS A 84 -15.93 -5.78 -12.34
N ARG A 85 -15.53 -6.99 -12.71
CA ARG A 85 -16.05 -7.67 -13.91
C ARG A 85 -17.53 -8.00 -13.78
N GLU A 86 -17.92 -8.66 -12.69
CA GLU A 86 -19.29 -9.15 -12.45
C GLU A 86 -20.29 -8.00 -12.23
N LEU A 87 -19.86 -6.90 -11.59
CA LEU A 87 -20.65 -5.67 -11.48
C LEU A 87 -20.95 -5.05 -12.86
N ASN A 88 -20.04 -5.20 -13.82
CA ASN A 88 -20.19 -4.68 -15.18
C ASN A 88 -20.90 -5.66 -16.13
N SER A 89 -20.85 -6.98 -15.87
CA SER A 89 -21.44 -8.01 -16.73
C SER A 89 -22.86 -8.43 -16.35
N GLY A 90 -23.45 -7.85 -15.30
CA GLY A 90 -24.84 -8.13 -14.88
C GLY A 90 -25.01 -9.49 -14.19
N ALA A 91 -24.08 -9.86 -13.32
CA ALA A 91 -24.17 -11.09 -12.54
C ALA A 91 -25.40 -11.13 -11.61
N SER A 92 -25.77 -12.32 -11.12
CA SER A 92 -26.90 -12.46 -10.21
C SER A 92 -26.70 -11.67 -8.90
N PRO A 93 -27.77 -11.06 -8.34
CA PRO A 93 -27.72 -10.32 -7.06
C PRO A 93 -26.98 -11.05 -5.94
N SER A 94 -27.29 -12.33 -5.72
CA SER A 94 -26.69 -13.13 -4.65
C SER A 94 -25.19 -13.39 -4.87
N GLN A 95 -24.74 -13.51 -6.12
CA GLN A 95 -23.31 -13.65 -6.43
C GLN A 95 -22.56 -12.35 -6.15
N ILE A 96 -23.14 -11.21 -6.52
CA ILE A 96 -22.55 -9.89 -6.22
C ILE A 96 -22.43 -9.69 -4.71
N ILE A 97 -23.49 -9.99 -3.94
CA ILE A 97 -23.47 -9.91 -2.48
C ILE A 97 -22.36 -10.78 -1.90
N LYS A 98 -22.26 -12.04 -2.35
CA LYS A 98 -21.19 -12.94 -1.90
C LYS A 98 -19.80 -12.35 -2.16
N LEU A 99 -19.54 -11.86 -3.37
CA LEU A 99 -18.25 -11.27 -3.72
C LEU A 99 -17.92 -10.03 -2.88
N ILE A 100 -18.90 -9.14 -2.68
CA ILE A 100 -18.72 -7.95 -1.83
C ILE A 100 -18.37 -8.38 -0.40
N THR A 101 -19.17 -9.28 0.18
CA THR A 101 -18.98 -9.71 1.57
C THR A 101 -17.65 -10.44 1.78
N GLU A 102 -17.22 -11.27 0.83
CA GLU A 102 -15.95 -12.00 0.92
C GLU A 102 -14.75 -11.05 0.84
N ALA A 103 -14.85 -10.02 -0.01
CA ALA A 103 -13.78 -9.05 -0.21
C ALA A 103 -13.53 -8.15 1.02
N VAL A 104 -14.56 -7.84 1.81
CA VAL A 104 -14.42 -7.01 3.03
C VAL A 104 -14.32 -7.81 4.33
N ARG A 105 -14.53 -9.12 4.29
CA ARG A 105 -14.64 -10.00 5.47
C ARG A 105 -13.41 -9.87 6.39
N PRO A 106 -13.60 -9.63 7.71
CA PRO A 106 -12.54 -9.76 8.70
C PRO A 106 -12.17 -11.23 8.86
N ARG A 107 -10.88 -11.57 8.87
CA ARG A 107 -10.38 -12.96 8.94
C ARG A 107 -9.31 -13.10 10.00
N ILE A 108 -9.08 -14.33 10.44
CA ILE A 108 -7.96 -14.60 11.35
C ILE A 108 -6.66 -14.54 10.56
N LYS A 109 -5.66 -13.89 11.13
CA LYS A 109 -4.29 -13.91 10.64
C LYS A 109 -3.37 -14.43 11.72
N VAL A 110 -2.57 -15.40 11.32
CA VAL A 110 -1.54 -16.01 12.15
C VAL A 110 -0.18 -15.55 11.62
N GLU A 111 0.64 -15.00 12.49
CA GLU A 111 2.00 -14.56 12.19
C GLU A 111 2.99 -15.22 13.18
N SER A 112 4.27 -15.27 12.79
CA SER A 112 5.30 -15.83 13.65
C SER A 112 5.37 -15.08 14.98
N GLY A 113 5.49 -15.82 16.08
CA GLY A 113 5.71 -15.23 17.39
C GLY A 113 7.09 -14.57 17.55
N GLN A 114 8.00 -14.67 16.57
CA GLN A 114 9.22 -13.84 16.50
C GLN A 114 8.89 -12.34 16.51
N LYS A 115 7.68 -11.96 16.08
CA LYS A 115 7.17 -10.59 16.18
C LYS A 115 7.20 -10.04 17.62
N TYR A 116 7.04 -10.90 18.63
CA TYR A 116 7.17 -10.47 20.04
C TYR A 116 8.60 -10.10 20.44
N GLU A 117 9.60 -10.75 19.84
CA GLU A 117 11.01 -10.45 20.09
C GLU A 117 11.39 -9.07 19.52
N ALA A 118 10.82 -8.71 18.37
CA ALA A 118 10.94 -7.36 17.81
C ALA A 118 10.35 -6.26 18.72
N PHE A 119 9.37 -6.61 19.57
CA PHE A 119 8.83 -5.72 20.62
C PHE A 119 9.52 -5.89 21.98
N GLY A 120 10.68 -6.56 22.04
CA GLY A 120 11.48 -6.73 23.25
C GLY A 120 10.94 -7.74 24.26
N ARG A 121 9.95 -8.56 23.91
CA ARG A 121 9.43 -9.63 24.77
C ARG A 121 10.13 -10.96 24.47
N LYS A 122 10.70 -11.60 25.50
CA LYS A 122 11.27 -12.95 25.38
C LYS A 122 10.16 -13.99 25.30
N ARG A 123 10.26 -14.92 24.35
CA ARG A 123 9.32 -16.03 24.20
C ARG A 123 9.43 -16.99 25.39
N ALA A 124 8.30 -17.47 25.88
CA ALA A 124 8.27 -18.45 26.95
C ALA A 124 8.96 -19.75 26.49
N LYS A 125 9.78 -20.36 27.36
CA LYS A 125 10.38 -21.68 27.09
C LYS A 125 9.34 -22.80 27.09
N HIS A 126 8.29 -22.65 27.89
CA HIS A 126 7.14 -23.56 27.96
C HIS A 126 5.88 -22.75 27.66
N PRO A 127 5.33 -22.85 26.44
CA PRO A 127 4.11 -22.14 26.05
C PRO A 127 2.95 -22.49 26.98
N LYS A 128 2.26 -21.47 27.50
CA LYS A 128 1.04 -21.65 28.31
C LYS A 128 -0.20 -21.10 27.62
N THR A 129 0.00 -20.20 26.67
CA THR A 129 -1.04 -19.57 25.87
C THR A 129 -0.68 -19.64 24.39
N VAL A 130 -1.67 -19.50 23.52
CA VAL A 130 -1.43 -19.44 22.05
C VAL A 130 -0.51 -18.27 21.70
N GLY A 131 -0.58 -17.15 22.43
CA GLY A 131 0.29 -15.99 22.26
C GLY A 131 1.78 -16.29 22.51
N ASP A 132 2.12 -17.37 23.22
CA ASP A 132 3.50 -17.81 23.40
C ASP A 132 4.04 -18.57 22.17
N ILE A 133 3.13 -19.04 21.30
CA ILE A 133 3.43 -19.78 20.06
C ILE A 133 3.39 -18.82 18.87
N PHE A 134 2.23 -18.21 18.60
CA PHE A 134 1.97 -17.35 17.45
C PHE A 134 1.47 -15.97 17.86
N TRP A 135 1.66 -15.00 16.96
CA TRP A 135 0.88 -13.78 16.98
C TRP A 135 -0.41 -14.02 16.20
N VAL A 136 -1.56 -14.01 16.89
CA VAL A 136 -2.87 -14.17 16.26
C VAL A 136 -3.62 -12.85 16.34
N SER A 137 -4.11 -12.38 15.21
CA SER A 137 -4.91 -11.15 15.12
C SER A 137 -6.03 -11.28 14.10
N ILE A 138 -6.95 -10.33 14.07
CA ILE A 138 -7.86 -10.16 12.93
C ILE A 138 -7.19 -9.23 11.91
N ASP A 139 -7.03 -9.73 10.69
CA ASP A 139 -6.59 -8.99 9.51
C ASP A 139 -7.49 -9.40 8.33
N GLY A 140 -7.26 -8.89 7.12
CA GLY A 140 -8.09 -9.22 5.96
C GLY A 140 -9.26 -8.28 5.76
N GLY A 141 -9.97 -8.44 4.66
CA GLY A 141 -10.88 -7.41 4.15
C GLY A 141 -10.09 -6.29 3.46
N GLU A 142 -10.22 -6.19 2.16
CA GLU A 142 -9.76 -5.02 1.43
C GLU A 142 -10.77 -3.90 1.52
N ARG A 143 -10.28 -2.66 1.49
CA ARG A 143 -11.16 -1.50 1.36
C ARG A 143 -11.88 -1.56 0.02
N LEU A 144 -13.20 -1.70 0.09
CA LEU A 144 -14.16 -1.45 -0.97
C LEU A 144 -14.92 -0.16 -0.66
N THR A 145 -14.88 0.81 -1.57
CA THR A 145 -15.61 2.08 -1.36
C THR A 145 -17.01 2.03 -1.96
N PRO A 146 -17.96 2.86 -1.48
CA PRO A 146 -19.29 2.97 -2.05
C PRO A 146 -19.27 3.27 -3.56
N GLU A 147 -18.28 4.02 -4.02
CA GLU A 147 -18.10 4.36 -5.44
C GLU A 147 -17.70 3.15 -6.27
N GLU A 148 -16.84 2.27 -5.76
CA GLU A 148 -16.36 1.08 -6.46
C GLU A 148 -17.46 0.04 -6.70
N ILE A 149 -18.42 -0.07 -5.79
CA ILE A 149 -19.60 -0.92 -5.97
C ILE A 149 -20.78 -0.19 -6.62
N GLY A 150 -20.61 1.10 -6.98
CA GLY A 150 -21.66 1.91 -7.57
C GLY A 150 -22.88 2.11 -6.66
N LEU A 151 -22.70 2.10 -5.33
CA LEU A 151 -23.79 2.06 -4.34
C LEU A 151 -24.83 3.18 -4.54
N ALA A 152 -24.37 4.37 -4.93
CA ALA A 152 -25.22 5.52 -5.18
C ALA A 152 -26.24 5.31 -6.32
N LYS A 153 -25.96 4.41 -7.27
CA LYS A 153 -26.83 4.09 -8.42
C LYS A 153 -27.81 2.96 -8.12
N ILE A 154 -27.61 2.21 -7.04
CA ILE A 154 -28.45 1.08 -6.66
C ILE A 154 -29.70 1.61 -5.96
N ASN A 155 -30.87 1.35 -6.55
CA ASN A 155 -32.19 1.68 -5.99
C ASN A 155 -33.00 0.43 -5.62
N ASP A 156 -32.46 -0.77 -5.85
CA ASP A 156 -33.12 -2.02 -5.49
C ASP A 156 -33.12 -2.19 -3.96
N ARG A 157 -34.30 -2.10 -3.38
CA ARG A 157 -34.53 -2.20 -1.94
C ARG A 157 -34.15 -3.57 -1.40
N ASP A 158 -34.52 -4.65 -2.10
CA ASP A 158 -34.32 -6.02 -1.60
C ASP A 158 -32.85 -6.39 -1.65
N PHE A 159 -32.16 -6.02 -2.73
CA PHE A 159 -30.71 -6.16 -2.83
C PHE A 159 -29.97 -5.44 -1.69
N LEU A 160 -30.32 -4.18 -1.41
CA LEU A 160 -29.67 -3.40 -0.36
C LEU A 160 -29.92 -3.99 1.04
N PHE A 161 -31.13 -4.49 1.30
CA PHE A 161 -31.46 -5.13 2.56
C PHE A 161 -30.72 -6.47 2.74
N GLU A 162 -30.65 -7.29 1.69
CA GLU A 162 -29.90 -8.55 1.70
C GLU A 162 -28.40 -8.30 1.89
N LEU A 163 -27.84 -7.32 1.17
CA LEU A 163 -26.43 -6.93 1.30
C LEU A 163 -26.11 -6.43 2.72
N ALA A 164 -26.95 -5.57 3.30
CA ALA A 164 -26.77 -5.08 4.67
C ALA A 164 -26.79 -6.23 5.69
N THR A 165 -27.73 -7.17 5.52
CA THR A 165 -27.85 -8.35 6.39
C THR A 165 -26.64 -9.26 6.28
N ALA A 166 -26.14 -9.50 5.05
CA ALA A 166 -24.97 -10.32 4.80
C ALA A 166 -23.68 -9.69 5.37
N LEU A 167 -23.50 -8.37 5.18
CA LEU A 167 -22.38 -7.63 5.78
C LEU A 167 -22.44 -7.65 7.30
N ASN A 168 -23.62 -7.53 7.90
CA ASN A 168 -23.81 -7.63 9.35
C ASN A 168 -23.42 -9.03 9.87
N ALA A 169 -23.84 -10.09 9.17
CA ALA A 169 -23.49 -11.47 9.55
C ALA A 169 -21.97 -11.72 9.49
N VAL A 170 -21.30 -11.18 8.46
CA VAL A 170 -19.84 -11.26 8.33
C VAL A 170 -19.13 -10.47 9.43
N LEU A 171 -19.61 -9.27 9.77
CA LEU A 171 -19.06 -8.48 10.87
C LEU A 171 -19.21 -9.21 12.21
N LEU A 172 -20.38 -9.76 12.51
CA LEU A 172 -20.64 -10.54 13.72
C LEU A 172 -19.74 -11.77 13.81
N THR A 173 -19.51 -12.46 12.69
CA THR A 173 -18.59 -13.60 12.62
C THR A 173 -17.18 -13.16 13.00
N GLY A 174 -16.69 -12.06 12.43
CA GLY A 174 -15.39 -11.49 12.77
C GLY A 174 -15.29 -11.06 14.25
N LEU A 175 -16.34 -10.47 14.82
CA LEU A 175 -16.38 -10.07 16.23
C LEU A 175 -16.31 -11.29 17.17
N ASN A 176 -17.04 -12.36 16.84
CA ASN A 176 -16.97 -13.61 17.57
C ASN A 176 -15.57 -14.25 17.47
N GLN A 177 -14.95 -14.22 16.29
CA GLN A 177 -13.57 -14.68 16.11
C GLN A 177 -12.58 -13.86 16.94
N ALA A 178 -12.68 -12.53 16.92
CA ALA A 178 -11.82 -11.65 17.73
C ALA A 178 -11.96 -11.91 19.23
N ARG A 179 -13.19 -12.14 19.72
CA ARG A 179 -13.43 -12.53 21.11
C ARG A 179 -12.79 -13.87 21.44
N ARG A 180 -12.90 -14.85 20.54
CA ARG A 180 -12.31 -16.19 20.71
C ARG A 180 -10.79 -16.14 20.79
N ILE A 181 -10.13 -15.29 20.00
CA ILE A 181 -8.67 -15.09 20.05
C ILE A 181 -8.20 -14.11 21.13
N GLY A 182 -9.11 -13.57 21.96
CA GLY A 182 -8.78 -12.68 23.08
C GLY A 182 -8.49 -11.23 22.71
N MET A 183 -8.80 -10.80 21.48
CA MET A 183 -8.71 -9.38 21.06
C MET A 183 -9.86 -8.53 21.58
N ILE A 184 -10.97 -9.17 21.98
CA ILE A 184 -12.10 -8.55 22.64
C ILE A 184 -12.33 -9.29 23.96
N ALA A 185 -12.03 -8.61 25.05
CA ALA A 185 -12.21 -9.02 26.43
C ALA A 185 -13.01 -7.95 27.21
N SER A 186 -13.34 -8.23 28.47
CA SER A 186 -14.11 -7.31 29.32
C SER A 186 -13.42 -5.95 29.53
N ASP A 187 -12.08 -5.93 29.55
CA ASP A 187 -11.24 -4.76 29.84
C ASP A 187 -10.50 -4.20 28.61
N ALA A 188 -10.49 -4.93 27.50
CA ALA A 188 -9.81 -4.53 26.26
C ALA A 188 -10.63 -4.92 25.03
N ASP A 189 -10.95 -3.96 24.17
CA ASP A 189 -11.65 -4.19 22.92
C ASP A 189 -10.90 -3.53 21.78
N SER A 190 -10.22 -4.35 20.98
CA SER A 190 -9.40 -3.85 19.87
C SER A 190 -10.15 -3.14 18.76
N THR A 191 -11.45 -3.38 18.61
CA THR A 191 -12.27 -2.74 17.56
C THR A 191 -12.31 -1.23 17.72
N VAL A 192 -12.11 -0.75 18.95
CA VAL A 192 -12.10 0.66 19.33
C VAL A 192 -10.98 1.44 18.64
N TRP A 193 -9.81 0.84 18.44
CA TRP A 193 -8.66 1.50 17.79
C TRP A 193 -8.37 0.96 16.38
N LEU A 194 -8.90 -0.23 16.01
CA LEU A 194 -8.78 -0.75 14.64
C LEU A 194 -9.76 -0.09 13.66
N VAL A 195 -10.81 0.54 14.17
CA VAL A 195 -11.80 1.29 13.39
C VAL A 195 -11.82 2.73 13.89
N HIS A 196 -11.16 3.65 13.18
CA HIS A 196 -11.13 5.05 13.60
C HIS A 196 -12.52 5.68 13.46
N ARG A 197 -13.23 5.41 12.36
CA ARG A 197 -14.62 5.84 12.15
C ARG A 197 -15.48 4.68 11.67
N VAL A 198 -16.74 4.60 12.08
CA VAL A 198 -17.64 3.53 11.62
C VAL A 198 -18.26 3.79 10.24
N TYR A 199 -18.06 4.98 9.68
CA TYR A 199 -18.60 5.41 8.39
C TYR A 199 -17.53 6.11 7.53
N PHE A 200 -17.80 6.25 6.23
CA PHE A 200 -16.90 6.97 5.32
C PHE A 200 -16.98 8.48 5.55
N VAL A 201 -15.88 9.08 5.99
CA VAL A 201 -15.82 10.52 6.26
C VAL A 201 -15.89 11.30 4.93
N PRO A 202 -16.71 12.37 4.83
CA PRO A 202 -16.74 13.23 3.64
C PRO A 202 -15.39 13.90 3.38
N ALA A 203 -15.03 14.07 2.11
CA ALA A 203 -13.72 14.62 1.73
C ALA A 203 -13.45 16.03 2.29
N GLY A 204 -14.47 16.87 2.43
CA GLY A 204 -14.35 18.20 3.03
C GLY A 204 -14.03 18.20 4.53
N GLN A 205 -14.06 17.05 5.20
CA GLN A 205 -13.71 16.89 6.62
C GLN A 205 -12.34 16.20 6.81
N PHE A 206 -11.60 15.93 5.74
CA PHE A 206 -10.27 15.38 5.87
C PHE A 206 -9.32 16.41 6.48
N ALA A 207 -8.49 15.95 7.41
CA ALA A 207 -7.38 16.77 7.89
C ALA A 207 -6.40 17.04 6.74
N GLU A 208 -5.71 18.17 6.80
CA GLU A 208 -4.68 18.55 5.82
C GLU A 208 -3.62 17.45 5.65
N GLY A 209 -3.30 17.13 4.39
CA GLY A 209 -2.39 16.03 4.02
C GLY A 209 -2.90 14.63 4.40
N GLY A 210 -4.10 14.53 4.96
CA GLY A 210 -4.78 13.30 5.33
C GLY A 210 -5.70 12.78 4.24
N GLY A 211 -6.45 11.74 4.56
CA GLY A 211 -7.54 11.23 3.74
C GLY A 211 -8.57 10.55 4.63
N GLU A 212 -9.27 9.57 4.07
CA GLU A 212 -10.14 8.70 4.85
C GLU A 212 -9.37 8.10 6.05
N PRO A 213 -9.83 8.27 7.32
CA PRO A 213 -9.06 7.88 8.51
C PRO A 213 -8.63 6.41 8.55
N ASP A 214 -9.42 5.52 7.98
CA ASP A 214 -9.16 4.09 7.88
C ASP A 214 -8.73 3.67 6.47
N ARG A 215 -8.17 4.59 5.67
CA ARG A 215 -7.75 4.28 4.28
C ARG A 215 -6.76 3.12 4.18
N TYR A 216 -5.99 2.86 5.24
CA TYR A 216 -5.03 1.76 5.33
C TYR A 216 -5.39 0.72 6.40
N SER A 217 -6.54 0.88 7.06
CA SER A 217 -6.99 -0.09 8.05
C SER A 217 -7.52 -1.35 7.36
N LYS A 218 -7.25 -2.50 7.98
CA LYS A 218 -7.76 -3.81 7.58
C LYS A 218 -8.59 -4.41 8.74
N GLY A 219 -9.09 -5.61 8.56
CA GLY A 219 -9.91 -6.34 9.51
C GLY A 219 -11.33 -5.78 9.57
N PHE A 220 -11.65 -5.10 10.67
CA PHE A 220 -13.02 -4.65 10.95
C PHE A 220 -13.45 -3.42 10.16
N ALA A 221 -12.54 -2.51 9.84
CA ALA A 221 -12.89 -1.21 9.26
C ALA A 221 -13.61 -1.32 7.89
N PRO A 222 -13.13 -2.13 6.92
CA PRO A 222 -13.79 -2.24 5.61
C PRO A 222 -15.24 -2.72 5.69
N THR A 223 -15.50 -3.82 6.41
CA THR A 223 -16.88 -4.34 6.57
C THR A 223 -17.76 -3.35 7.31
N THR A 224 -17.26 -2.74 8.39
CA THR A 224 -18.04 -1.79 9.21
C THR A 224 -18.48 -0.59 8.41
N LYS A 225 -17.55 0.04 7.68
CA LYS A 225 -17.84 1.23 6.87
C LYS A 225 -18.76 0.92 5.70
N LEU A 226 -18.58 -0.23 5.05
CA LEU A 226 -19.43 -0.62 3.95
C LEU A 226 -20.85 -0.97 4.43
N LEU A 227 -20.98 -1.68 5.55
CA LEU A 227 -22.27 -1.95 6.20
C LEU A 227 -23.01 -0.63 6.47
N TYR A 228 -22.33 0.35 7.07
CA TYR A 228 -22.94 1.64 7.38
C TYR A 228 -23.33 2.42 6.11
N ALA A 229 -22.51 2.39 5.05
CA ALA A 229 -22.85 3.04 3.78
C ALA A 229 -24.08 2.43 3.11
N VAL A 230 -24.19 1.08 3.10
CA VAL A 230 -25.37 0.37 2.59
C VAL A 230 -26.60 0.67 3.44
N PHE A 231 -26.43 0.72 4.77
CA PHE A 231 -27.48 1.10 5.72
C PHE A 231 -28.03 2.52 5.44
N GLU A 232 -27.16 3.52 5.25
CA GLU A 232 -27.59 4.88 4.92
C GLU A 232 -28.29 4.94 3.55
N ARG A 233 -27.81 4.17 2.57
CA ARG A 233 -28.45 4.11 1.26
C ARG A 233 -29.85 3.49 1.34
N LEU A 234 -30.00 2.40 2.09
CA LEU A 234 -31.29 1.77 2.35
C LEU A 234 -32.23 2.73 3.10
N GLY A 235 -31.72 3.51 4.06
CA GLY A 235 -32.53 4.46 4.85
C GLY A 235 -33.18 5.56 4.01
N LYS A 236 -32.54 5.92 2.89
CA LYS A 236 -33.09 6.86 1.90
C LYS A 236 -34.21 6.25 1.04
N ILE A 237 -34.37 4.93 1.05
CA ILE A 237 -35.31 4.19 0.20
C ILE A 237 -36.44 3.56 1.03
N ASP A 238 -36.11 2.79 2.07
CA ASP A 238 -37.05 2.07 2.93
C ASP A 238 -36.59 2.13 4.40
N ARG A 239 -37.14 3.11 5.13
CA ARG A 239 -36.85 3.33 6.55
C ARG A 239 -37.22 2.13 7.44
N PRO A 240 -38.41 1.52 7.33
CA PRO A 240 -38.71 0.27 8.06
C PRO A 240 -37.68 -0.84 7.87
N ALA A 241 -37.17 -1.03 6.65
CA ALA A 241 -36.12 -2.03 6.39
C ALA A 241 -34.81 -1.67 7.08
N THR A 242 -34.40 -0.40 7.05
CA THR A 242 -33.22 0.11 7.77
C THR A 242 -33.32 -0.11 9.27
N LEU A 243 -34.49 0.16 9.87
CA LEU A 243 -34.71 -0.10 11.30
C LEU A 243 -34.51 -1.58 11.66
N ARG A 244 -34.96 -2.51 10.82
CA ARG A 244 -34.72 -3.96 11.05
C ARG A 244 -33.23 -4.30 11.06
N VAL A 245 -32.44 -3.72 10.16
CA VAL A 245 -30.98 -3.90 10.15
C VAL A 245 -30.37 -3.36 11.45
N MET A 246 -30.78 -2.16 11.88
CA MET A 246 -30.29 -1.54 13.12
C MET A 246 -30.62 -2.37 14.35
N THR A 247 -31.83 -2.92 14.45
CA THR A 247 -32.26 -3.74 15.60
C THR A 247 -31.51 -5.07 15.74
N ALA A 248 -30.84 -5.52 14.68
CA ALA A 248 -30.02 -6.74 14.72
C ALA A 248 -28.62 -6.50 15.33
N TRP A 249 -28.26 -5.25 15.64
CA TRP A 249 -26.98 -4.91 16.27
C TRP A 249 -27.05 -5.12 17.78
N ASP A 250 -26.25 -6.06 18.29
CA ASP A 250 -26.14 -6.36 19.71
C ASP A 250 -25.22 -5.32 20.40
N VAL A 251 -25.81 -4.15 20.71
CA VAL A 251 -25.11 -2.97 21.26
C VAL A 251 -24.60 -3.17 22.69
N ASP A 252 -25.20 -4.08 23.45
CA ASP A 252 -24.81 -4.38 24.83
C ASP A 252 -23.56 -5.27 24.88
N ARG A 253 -23.43 -6.17 23.89
CA ARG A 253 -22.30 -7.09 23.82
C ARG A 253 -21.08 -6.52 23.12
N TRP A 254 -21.25 -5.65 22.12
CA TRP A 254 -20.17 -5.22 21.24
C TRP A 254 -20.07 -3.70 21.13
N LYS A 255 -18.91 -3.15 21.53
CA LYS A 255 -18.65 -1.70 21.46
C LYS A 255 -18.69 -1.15 20.04
N LEU A 256 -18.27 -1.95 19.04
CA LEU A 256 -18.35 -1.56 17.63
C LEU A 256 -19.81 -1.39 17.16
N TYR A 257 -20.72 -2.26 17.59
CA TYR A 257 -22.15 -2.08 17.30
C TYR A 257 -22.74 -0.89 18.04
N LYS A 258 -22.33 -0.66 19.29
CA LYS A 258 -22.69 0.54 20.04
C LYS A 258 -22.29 1.82 19.29
N ARG A 259 -21.10 1.83 18.66
CA ARG A 259 -20.63 2.93 17.79
C ARG A 259 -21.42 3.06 16.48
N LEU A 260 -21.73 1.95 15.81
CA LEU A 260 -22.60 1.94 14.62
C LEU A 260 -23.99 2.50 14.95
N TRP A 261 -24.57 2.08 16.07
CA TRP A 261 -25.84 2.59 16.56
C TRP A 261 -25.77 4.10 16.82
N ALA A 262 -24.71 4.58 17.48
CA ALA A 262 -24.55 6.00 17.74
C ALA A 262 -24.41 6.83 16.45
N ALA A 263 -23.71 6.30 15.43
CA ALA A 263 -23.63 6.95 14.13
C ALA A 263 -25.01 7.01 13.43
N ALA A 264 -25.80 5.92 13.51
CA ALA A 264 -27.15 5.87 12.94
C ALA A 264 -28.13 6.80 13.68
N ALA A 265 -28.01 6.90 15.00
CA ALA A 265 -28.84 7.74 15.86
C ALA A 265 -28.63 9.25 15.64
N ARG A 266 -27.68 9.66 14.79
CA ARG A 266 -27.58 11.05 14.32
C ARG A 266 -28.78 11.46 13.47
N ASP A 267 -29.44 10.50 12.81
CA ASP A 267 -30.69 10.74 12.08
C ASP A 267 -31.88 10.75 13.03
N GLU A 268 -32.50 11.92 13.21
CA GLU A 268 -33.70 12.10 14.02
C GLU A 268 -34.90 11.29 13.54
N ALA A 269 -34.92 10.94 12.26
CA ALA A 269 -35.99 10.14 11.70
C ALA A 269 -35.88 8.64 12.06
N LEU A 270 -34.74 8.19 12.58
CA LEU A 270 -34.51 6.81 12.99
C LEU A 270 -34.61 6.61 14.51
N VAL A 271 -34.09 7.55 15.30
CA VAL A 271 -34.01 7.44 16.76
C VAL A 271 -34.48 8.72 17.43
N SER A 272 -35.38 8.57 18.40
CA SER A 272 -35.95 9.70 19.14
C SER A 272 -34.94 10.36 20.08
N GLY A 273 -35.13 11.64 20.38
CA GLY A 273 -34.28 12.37 21.33
C GLY A 273 -34.26 11.75 22.73
N THR A 274 -35.37 11.16 23.18
CA THR A 274 -35.47 10.45 24.46
C THR A 274 -34.58 9.21 24.50
N GLU A 275 -34.52 8.44 23.42
CA GLU A 275 -33.65 7.26 23.32
C GLU A 275 -32.17 7.65 23.27
N VAL A 276 -31.84 8.71 22.51
CA VAL A 276 -30.48 9.27 22.50
C VAL A 276 -30.09 9.75 23.90
N GLY A 277 -30.99 10.44 24.61
CA GLY A 277 -30.75 10.88 25.98
C GLY A 277 -30.47 9.73 26.94
N ARG A 278 -31.27 8.65 26.88
CA ARG A 278 -31.05 7.44 27.69
C ARG A 278 -29.71 6.78 27.37
N PHE A 279 -29.36 6.70 26.09
CA PHE A 279 -28.08 6.16 25.64
C PHE A 279 -26.90 6.96 26.22
N LEU A 280 -26.90 8.29 26.05
CA LEU A 280 -25.82 9.16 26.55
C LEU A 280 -25.68 9.10 28.08
N ALA A 281 -26.80 8.98 28.81
CA ALA A 281 -26.79 8.83 30.25
C ALA A 281 -26.22 7.48 30.72
N SER A 282 -26.30 6.44 29.88
CA SER A 282 -25.79 5.09 30.20
C SER A 282 -24.29 4.90 29.98
N LEU A 283 -23.61 5.86 29.31
CA LEU A 283 -22.20 5.74 28.98
C LEU A 283 -21.32 5.81 30.23
N ASP A 284 -20.37 4.88 30.33
CA ASP A 284 -19.33 4.93 31.37
C ASP A 284 -18.35 6.10 31.12
N ASP A 285 -17.43 6.36 32.05
CA ASP A 285 -16.49 7.48 31.92
C ASP A 285 -15.49 7.30 30.77
N THR A 286 -15.14 6.07 30.42
CA THR A 286 -14.25 5.80 29.30
C THR A 286 -14.96 6.08 27.98
N GLU A 287 -16.16 5.56 27.81
CA GLU A 287 -17.00 5.77 26.63
C GLU A 287 -17.37 7.24 26.44
N PHE A 288 -17.68 7.95 27.53
CA PHE A 288 -18.11 9.34 27.46
C PHE A 288 -16.98 10.32 27.10
N TRP A 289 -15.75 10.06 27.54
CA TRP A 289 -14.62 11.00 27.44
C TRP A 289 -13.57 10.64 26.40
N TRP A 290 -13.39 9.37 26.04
CA TRP A 290 -12.33 8.97 25.11
C TRP A 290 -12.78 9.11 23.66
N THR A 291 -12.74 10.35 23.15
CA THR A 291 -13.13 10.70 21.78
C THR A 291 -12.29 10.02 20.69
N ASP A 292 -11.06 9.61 21.00
CA ASP A 292 -10.21 8.85 20.07
C ASP A 292 -10.74 7.42 19.85
N ALA A 293 -11.42 6.88 20.86
CA ALA A 293 -11.96 5.53 20.92
C ALA A 293 -13.45 5.48 20.51
N PHE A 294 -14.21 6.49 20.91
CA PHE A 294 -15.65 6.59 20.69
C PHE A 294 -16.05 7.94 20.08
N PRO A 295 -15.49 8.31 18.91
CA PRO A 295 -15.77 9.61 18.28
C PRO A 295 -17.27 9.78 17.98
N GLU A 296 -17.96 8.69 17.60
CA GLU A 296 -19.39 8.70 17.30
C GLU A 296 -20.27 9.10 18.49
N PHE A 297 -19.86 8.83 19.73
CA PHE A 297 -20.66 9.19 20.91
C PHE A 297 -20.61 10.69 21.18
N ALA A 298 -19.43 11.28 21.02
CA ALA A 298 -19.24 12.70 21.18
C ALA A 298 -19.86 13.51 20.03
N GLU A 299 -19.79 12.97 18.80
CA GLU A 299 -20.49 13.52 17.65
C GLU A 299 -22.02 13.46 17.83
N LEU A 300 -22.57 12.31 18.24
CA LEU A 300 -24.00 12.15 18.51
C LEU A 300 -24.48 13.16 19.55
N ARG A 301 -23.74 13.30 20.66
CA ARG A 301 -24.03 14.28 21.71
C ARG A 301 -24.11 15.70 21.17
N ALA A 302 -23.16 16.10 20.32
CA ALA A 302 -23.14 17.45 19.75
C ALA A 302 -24.25 17.69 18.72
N VAL A 303 -24.47 16.74 17.81
CA VAL A 303 -25.44 16.86 16.71
C VAL A 303 -26.88 16.79 17.21
N ARG A 304 -27.16 15.95 18.20
CA ARG A 304 -28.53 15.73 18.72
C ARG A 304 -28.84 16.56 19.97
N TRP A 305 -27.94 17.44 20.42
CA TRP A 305 -28.08 18.19 21.67
C TRP A 305 -29.43 18.90 21.80
N SER A 306 -29.85 19.63 20.77
CA SER A 306 -31.11 20.39 20.76
C SER A 306 -32.37 19.52 20.74
N SER A 307 -32.24 18.22 20.47
CA SER A 307 -33.35 17.25 20.52
C SER A 307 -33.42 16.49 21.84
N LEU A 308 -32.46 16.70 22.75
CA LEU A 308 -32.44 16.02 24.05
C LEU A 308 -33.49 16.62 25.00
N PRO A 309 -34.16 15.79 25.82
CA PRO A 309 -35.01 16.29 26.90
C PRO A 309 -34.22 17.13 27.92
N ASP A 310 -34.83 18.21 28.41
CA ASP A 310 -34.19 19.14 29.37
C ASP A 310 -33.72 18.44 30.66
N ASP A 311 -34.45 17.42 31.12
CA ASP A 311 -34.11 16.61 32.29
C ASP A 311 -32.85 15.76 32.09
N VAL A 312 -32.45 15.51 30.84
CA VAL A 312 -31.22 14.80 30.47
C VAL A 312 -30.07 15.76 30.22
N VAL A 313 -30.33 16.94 29.67
CA VAL A 313 -29.31 17.95 29.36
C VAL A 313 -28.57 18.39 30.63
N ALA A 314 -29.29 18.72 31.70
CA ALA A 314 -28.68 19.26 32.92
C ALA A 314 -27.65 18.30 33.58
N PRO A 315 -27.94 16.99 33.78
CA PRO A 315 -26.95 16.02 34.24
C PRO A 315 -25.72 15.89 33.34
N ILE A 316 -25.90 15.93 32.00
CA ILE A 316 -24.79 15.80 31.05
C ILE A 316 -23.91 17.05 31.08
N GLU A 317 -24.50 18.26 31.13
CA GLU A 317 -23.73 19.50 31.31
C GLU A 317 -22.93 19.48 32.60
N GLN A 318 -23.54 19.07 33.71
CA GLN A 318 -22.83 18.95 34.98
C GLN A 318 -21.67 17.96 34.89
N ARG A 319 -21.84 16.83 34.18
CA ARG A 319 -20.76 15.87 33.92
C ARG A 319 -19.64 16.50 33.10
N LEU A 320 -19.97 17.27 32.06
CA LEU A 320 -19.00 17.97 31.21
C LEU A 320 -18.21 19.03 31.99
N VAL A 321 -18.89 19.81 32.84
CA VAL A 321 -18.27 20.83 33.70
C VAL A 321 -17.37 20.22 34.76
N ASN A 322 -17.77 19.07 35.34
CA ASN A 322 -16.96 18.34 36.31
C ASN A 322 -15.70 17.73 35.69
N GLY A 323 -15.77 17.37 34.41
CA GLY A 323 -14.66 16.80 33.66
C GLY A 323 -14.40 15.32 33.96
N GLU A 324 -13.47 14.72 33.23
CA GLU A 324 -13.13 13.29 33.40
C GLU A 324 -12.51 12.96 34.77
N PRO A 325 -12.71 11.73 35.29
CA PRO A 325 -12.09 11.29 36.53
C PRO A 325 -10.56 11.43 36.54
N ILE A 326 -10.07 12.36 37.37
CA ILE A 326 -8.67 12.79 37.35
C ILE A 326 -7.66 11.75 37.90
N ALA A 327 -8.13 10.69 38.56
CA ALA A 327 -7.27 9.72 39.26
C ALA A 327 -6.28 9.02 38.31
N GLY A 328 -6.75 8.58 37.13
CA GLY A 328 -5.90 7.92 36.12
C GLY A 328 -4.88 8.85 35.49
N LEU A 329 -5.27 10.11 35.21
CA LEU A 329 -4.37 11.12 34.63
C LEU A 329 -3.29 11.58 35.60
N LYS A 330 -3.64 11.79 36.88
CA LYS A 330 -2.67 12.21 37.92
C LYS A 330 -1.45 11.31 37.96
N LYS A 331 -1.65 9.99 37.85
CA LYS A 331 -0.57 9.00 37.89
C LYS A 331 0.36 9.08 36.66
N ARG A 332 -0.15 9.48 35.49
CA ARG A 332 0.62 9.51 34.23
C ARG A 332 1.36 10.84 33.99
N MET A 333 0.77 11.98 34.39
CA MET A 333 1.25 13.31 33.96
C MET A 333 1.39 14.33 35.10
N GLY A 334 1.08 13.96 36.35
CA GLY A 334 1.13 14.86 37.50
C GLY A 334 -0.15 15.69 37.68
N LYS A 335 -0.33 16.24 38.89
CA LYS A 335 -1.61 16.86 39.35
C LYS A 335 -2.05 18.04 38.49
N ASP A 336 -1.15 18.98 38.20
CA ASP A 336 -1.51 20.22 37.52
C ASP A 336 -1.69 20.05 36.00
N ASN A 337 -0.90 19.16 35.39
CA ASN A 337 -1.09 18.79 33.98
C ASN A 337 -2.39 18.01 33.79
N ALA A 338 -2.73 17.10 34.72
CA ALA A 338 -4.00 16.38 34.69
C ALA A 338 -5.18 17.36 34.77
N LYS A 339 -5.15 18.34 35.68
CA LYS A 339 -6.19 19.39 35.76
C LYS A 339 -6.33 20.17 34.45
N ARG A 340 -5.22 20.57 33.84
CA ARG A 340 -5.22 21.29 32.54
C ARG A 340 -5.78 20.42 31.41
N ALA A 341 -5.45 19.13 31.37
CA ALA A 341 -5.97 18.20 30.37
C ALA A 341 -7.49 18.01 30.52
N VAL A 342 -7.98 17.81 31.74
CA VAL A 342 -9.42 17.69 32.06
C VAL A 342 -10.17 18.94 31.61
N ALA A 343 -9.66 20.13 31.96
CA ALA A 343 -10.29 21.39 31.57
C ALA A 343 -10.32 21.56 30.04
N ARG A 344 -9.21 21.26 29.34
CA ARG A 344 -9.15 21.33 27.87
C ARG A 344 -10.15 20.39 27.20
N ARG A 345 -10.27 19.15 27.67
CA ARG A 345 -11.25 18.18 27.13
C ARG A 345 -12.68 18.66 27.34
N SER A 346 -13.00 19.11 28.54
CA SER A 346 -14.31 19.67 28.88
C SER A 346 -14.68 20.87 28.00
N VAL A 347 -13.73 21.81 27.82
CA VAL A 347 -13.89 22.96 26.91
C VAL A 347 -14.12 22.49 25.47
N THR A 348 -13.34 21.52 24.99
CA THR A 348 -13.46 20.99 23.62
C THR A 348 -14.86 20.41 23.38
N GLU A 349 -15.38 19.61 24.32
CA GLU A 349 -16.70 18.99 24.18
C GLU A 349 -17.84 20.02 24.24
N LEU A 350 -17.76 21.02 25.11
CA LEU A 350 -18.77 22.09 25.18
C LEU A 350 -18.75 22.97 23.91
N GLN A 351 -17.56 23.31 23.41
CA GLN A 351 -17.44 24.02 22.12
C GLN A 351 -17.95 23.15 20.96
N ARG A 352 -17.73 21.83 20.99
CA ARG A 352 -18.28 20.90 20.00
C ARG A 352 -19.81 20.91 19.98
N ILE A 353 -20.46 20.93 21.14
CA ILE A 353 -21.93 21.08 21.24
C ILE A 353 -22.40 22.38 20.58
N LYS A 354 -21.71 23.50 20.85
CA LYS A 354 -22.01 24.79 20.20
C LYS A 354 -21.80 24.74 18.69
N ALA A 355 -20.74 24.10 18.21
CA ALA A 355 -20.48 23.90 16.78
C ALA A 355 -21.56 23.03 16.10
N GLY A 356 -22.22 22.14 16.85
CA GLY A 356 -23.39 21.39 16.40
C GLY A 356 -24.71 22.16 16.42
N GLY A 357 -24.71 23.42 16.85
CA GLY A 357 -25.92 24.24 16.99
C GLY A 357 -26.66 24.06 18.32
N GLY A 358 -26.06 23.37 19.30
CA GLY A 358 -26.63 23.19 20.64
C GLY A 358 -26.50 24.44 21.50
N HIS A 359 -27.54 24.73 22.29
CA HIS A 359 -27.51 25.79 23.30
C HIS A 359 -27.13 25.20 24.67
N LEU A 360 -26.16 25.82 25.33
CA LEU A 360 -25.75 25.47 26.69
C LEU A 360 -26.54 26.31 27.70
N SER A 361 -26.71 25.80 28.91
CA SER A 361 -27.32 26.58 29.99
C SER A 361 -26.44 27.78 30.37
N ILE A 362 -27.07 28.85 30.87
CA ILE A 362 -26.38 30.07 31.30
C ILE A 362 -25.21 29.79 32.28
N PRO A 363 -25.37 28.92 33.31
CA PRO A 363 -24.26 28.55 34.19
C PRO A 363 -23.09 27.90 33.46
N THR A 364 -23.38 27.00 32.51
CA THR A 364 -22.36 26.28 31.72
C THR A 364 -21.64 27.22 30.75
N GLU A 365 -22.34 28.16 30.13
CA GLU A 365 -21.72 29.20 29.29
C GLU A 365 -20.77 30.10 30.10
N ALA A 366 -21.20 30.53 31.30
CA ALA A 366 -20.35 31.32 32.19
C ALA A 366 -19.10 30.53 32.63
N TRP A 367 -19.25 29.23 32.90
CA TRP A 367 -18.13 28.33 33.22
C TRP A 367 -17.16 28.20 32.04
N LEU A 368 -17.68 28.00 30.83
CA LEU A 368 -16.88 27.87 29.60
C LEU A 368 -16.06 29.13 29.34
N ALA A 369 -16.70 30.30 29.39
CA ALA A 369 -16.03 31.59 29.19
C ALA A 369 -14.92 31.82 30.23
N LYS A 370 -15.19 31.55 31.51
CA LYS A 370 -14.19 31.65 32.58
C LYS A 370 -13.02 30.70 32.36
N THR A 371 -13.29 29.47 31.90
CA THR A 371 -12.27 28.43 31.73
C THR A 371 -11.37 28.71 30.51
N LEU A 372 -11.92 29.25 29.43
CA LEU A 372 -11.16 29.70 28.26
C LEU A 372 -10.15 30.81 28.62
N LEU A 373 -10.52 31.73 29.52
CA LEU A 373 -9.60 32.76 30.03
C LEU A 373 -8.44 32.17 30.86
N GLN A 374 -8.72 31.12 31.65
CA GLN A 374 -7.71 30.46 32.48
C GLN A 374 -6.80 29.52 31.68
N HIS A 375 -7.31 28.96 30.59
CA HIS A 375 -6.62 28.01 29.73
C HIS A 375 -6.79 28.37 28.25
N PRO A 376 -6.06 29.38 27.74
CA PRO A 376 -6.17 29.81 26.35
C PRO A 376 -5.88 28.68 25.38
N ARG A 377 -6.74 28.53 24.36
CA ARG A 377 -6.58 27.62 23.22
C ARG A 377 -6.37 28.44 21.94
N LYS A 378 -5.63 27.88 20.98
CA LYS A 378 -5.57 28.45 19.62
C LYS A 378 -6.86 28.10 18.88
N GLY A 379 -7.72 29.09 18.71
CA GLY A 379 -8.98 28.96 17.97
C GLY A 379 -10.10 28.25 18.72
N ASP A 380 -11.32 28.49 18.26
CA ASP A 380 -12.52 27.74 18.66
C ASP A 380 -12.61 26.42 17.90
N VAL A 381 -13.33 25.45 18.48
CA VAL A 381 -13.68 24.22 17.77
C VAL A 381 -14.61 24.57 16.62
N ALA A 382 -14.13 24.43 15.39
CA ALA A 382 -14.80 24.86 14.17
C ALA A 382 -15.80 23.83 13.63
N SER A 383 -15.68 22.56 14.04
CA SER A 383 -16.58 21.48 13.59
C SER A 383 -16.89 20.46 14.67
N VAL A 384 -18.01 19.76 14.52
CA VAL A 384 -18.41 18.66 15.41
C VAL A 384 -17.43 17.48 15.40
N THR A 385 -16.57 17.38 14.38
CA THR A 385 -15.60 16.28 14.21
C THR A 385 -14.16 16.67 14.56
N GLU A 386 -13.92 17.92 14.97
CA GLU A 386 -12.57 18.39 15.28
C GLU A 386 -11.95 17.61 16.44
N GLY A 387 -10.67 17.24 16.27
CA GLY A 387 -9.89 16.54 17.29
C GLY A 387 -10.12 15.03 17.32
N PHE A 388 -10.96 14.47 16.44
CA PHE A 388 -11.01 13.03 16.23
C PHE A 388 -9.76 12.52 15.51
N ASN A 389 -9.45 11.25 15.71
CA ASN A 389 -8.27 10.63 15.10
C ASN A 389 -8.36 10.72 13.56
N PRO A 390 -7.46 11.47 12.90
CA PRO A 390 -7.49 11.68 11.46
C PRO A 390 -6.93 10.48 10.67
N GLY A 391 -6.47 9.43 11.36
CA GLY A 391 -5.76 8.31 10.75
C GLY A 391 -4.37 8.68 10.27
N VAL A 392 -3.86 7.90 9.31
CA VAL A 392 -2.55 8.16 8.69
C VAL A 392 -2.65 9.38 7.77
N ARG A 393 -1.86 10.41 8.09
CA ARG A 393 -1.72 11.62 7.28
C ARG A 393 -0.28 11.81 6.85
N THR A 394 -0.11 12.30 5.63
CA THR A 394 1.16 12.89 5.21
C THR A 394 1.18 14.29 5.76
N LEU A 395 1.93 14.51 6.84
CA LEU A 395 2.25 15.88 7.24
C LEU A 395 3.23 16.41 6.19
N ILE A 396 2.72 17.16 5.22
CA ILE A 396 3.54 18.18 4.58
C ILE A 396 3.75 19.19 5.69
N ASP A 397 4.89 19.07 6.38
CA ASP A 397 5.25 20.02 7.40
C ASP A 397 5.46 21.35 6.65
N ASP A 398 4.45 22.23 6.65
CA ASP A 398 4.59 23.62 6.23
C ASP A 398 5.40 24.36 7.29
N ARG A 399 6.64 23.91 7.50
CA ARG A 399 7.66 24.70 8.14
C ARG A 399 8.06 25.71 7.10
N SER A 400 7.37 26.83 7.05
CA SER A 400 7.88 28.10 6.54
C SER A 400 9.39 28.15 6.76
N GLY A 401 10.16 28.35 5.68
CA GLY A 401 11.60 28.16 5.63
C GLY A 401 12.29 28.59 6.92
N ASP A 402 13.14 27.72 7.47
CA ASP A 402 13.95 28.07 8.62
C ASP A 402 14.73 29.35 8.24
N PRO A 403 14.47 30.51 8.88
CA PRO A 403 15.06 31.79 8.47
C PRO A 403 16.60 31.79 8.58
N THR A 404 17.18 30.73 9.17
CA THR A 404 18.62 30.58 9.44
C THR A 404 19.50 30.72 8.21
N PHE A 405 19.06 30.26 7.02
CA PHE A 405 19.89 30.29 5.81
C PHE A 405 19.59 31.48 4.89
N GLY A 406 18.48 32.19 5.09
CA GLY A 406 18.12 33.37 4.30
C GLY A 406 19.07 34.55 4.50
N ASP A 407 19.65 34.66 5.70
CA ASP A 407 20.56 35.75 6.07
C ASP A 407 22.04 35.44 5.80
N VAL A 408 22.37 34.23 5.33
CA VAL A 408 23.76 33.81 5.07
C VAL A 408 24.23 34.40 3.73
N PRO A 409 25.37 35.10 3.67
CA PRO A 409 25.90 35.64 2.43
C PRO A 409 26.12 34.53 1.37
N PRO A 410 25.78 34.75 0.08
CA PRO A 410 25.84 33.73 -0.96
C PRO A 410 27.20 33.03 -1.08
N GLY A 411 28.31 33.77 -0.90
CA GLY A 411 29.66 33.23 -0.96
C GLY A 411 30.06 32.29 0.20
N LYS A 412 29.26 32.19 1.26
CA LYS A 412 29.46 31.24 2.39
C LYS A 412 28.35 30.20 2.51
N LEU A 413 27.31 30.31 1.68
CA LEU A 413 26.09 29.54 1.84
C LEU A 413 26.30 28.04 1.57
N ILE A 414 27.15 27.66 0.60
CA ILE A 414 27.47 26.25 0.33
C ILE A 414 28.17 25.59 1.53
N ASP A 415 29.19 26.25 2.08
CA ASP A 415 29.93 25.71 3.23
C ASP A 415 29.04 25.59 4.47
N GLU A 416 28.18 26.59 4.69
CA GLU A 416 27.24 26.59 5.80
C GLU A 416 26.18 25.49 5.61
N LEU A 417 25.59 25.33 4.43
CA LEU A 417 24.66 24.23 4.14
C LEU A 417 25.33 22.87 4.33
N ALA A 418 26.54 22.67 3.78
CA ALA A 418 27.29 21.42 3.92
C ALA A 418 27.56 21.04 5.38
N ARG A 419 27.83 22.03 6.23
CA ARG A 419 28.07 21.82 7.68
C ARG A 419 26.85 21.31 8.43
N HIS A 420 25.64 21.65 7.97
CA HIS A 420 24.38 21.22 8.58
C HIS A 420 23.75 20.00 7.87
N LEU A 421 24.35 19.52 6.78
CA LEU A 421 24.00 18.25 6.16
C LEU A 421 24.72 17.12 6.92
N SER A 422 23.98 16.09 7.34
CA SER A 422 24.57 14.89 7.96
C SER A 422 24.97 13.85 6.92
N ASP A 423 25.91 12.98 7.30
CA ASP A 423 26.26 11.78 6.53
C ASP A 423 25.29 10.62 6.83
N GLU A 424 24.60 10.67 7.98
CA GLU A 424 23.59 9.70 8.42
C GLU A 424 22.20 10.35 8.39
N GLY A 425 21.25 9.73 7.70
CA GLY A 425 19.95 10.32 7.34
C GLY A 425 19.00 10.72 8.48
N TRP A 426 17.94 11.44 8.09
CA TRP A 426 16.63 11.66 8.75
C TRP A 426 16.54 12.13 10.23
N GLU A 427 17.61 12.57 10.90
CA GLU A 427 17.48 13.23 12.22
C GLU A 427 17.26 14.77 12.15
N SER A 428 16.62 15.32 13.20
CA SER A 428 15.78 16.53 13.17
C SER A 428 16.48 17.88 12.96
N LYS A 429 17.81 17.97 13.01
CA LYS A 429 18.57 19.20 12.69
C LYS A 429 19.01 19.28 11.23
N ASN A 430 19.02 18.14 10.55
CA ASN A 430 19.64 17.98 9.22
C ASN A 430 18.63 18.24 8.09
N ARG A 431 17.34 18.31 8.42
CA ARG A 431 16.25 18.53 7.44
C ARG A 431 16.17 19.97 6.95
N ALA A 432 16.52 20.97 7.79
CA ALA A 432 16.40 22.38 7.44
C ALA A 432 17.29 22.79 6.25
N ALA A 433 18.54 22.30 6.20
CA ALA A 433 19.45 22.56 5.08
C ALA A 433 18.94 21.89 3.78
N SER A 434 18.47 20.64 3.87
CA SER A 434 17.90 19.91 2.72
C SER A 434 16.60 20.56 2.20
N ASP A 435 15.71 20.99 3.10
CA ASP A 435 14.47 21.70 2.76
C ASP A 435 14.75 23.06 2.12
N PHE A 436 15.75 23.80 2.64
CA PHE A 436 16.18 25.06 2.05
C PHE A 436 16.71 24.86 0.63
N ILE A 437 17.51 23.81 0.41
CA ILE A 437 18.05 23.46 -0.91
C ILE A 437 16.92 23.15 -1.90
N GLY A 438 15.96 22.30 -1.51
CA GLY A 438 14.85 21.89 -2.37
C GLY A 438 13.90 23.03 -2.75
N ARG A 439 13.71 24.02 -1.87
CA ARG A 439 12.83 25.17 -2.11
C ARG A 439 13.48 26.32 -2.87
N ASN A 440 14.81 26.40 -2.89
CA ASN A 440 15.54 27.47 -3.57
C ASN A 440 16.42 26.95 -4.72
N PRO A 441 15.90 26.11 -5.64
CA PRO A 441 16.73 25.36 -6.59
C PRO A 441 17.51 26.27 -7.55
N ALA A 442 16.92 27.38 -8.00
CA ALA A 442 17.60 28.32 -8.90
C ALA A 442 18.79 29.04 -8.23
N LEU A 443 18.64 29.43 -6.96
CA LEU A 443 19.70 30.06 -6.18
C LEU A 443 20.83 29.07 -5.92
N ILE A 444 20.49 27.88 -5.41
CA ILE A 444 21.49 26.85 -5.09
C ILE A 444 22.23 26.40 -6.34
N LEU A 445 21.52 26.18 -7.45
CA LEU A 445 22.16 25.81 -8.71
C LEU A 445 23.12 26.88 -9.22
N GLY A 446 22.76 28.17 -9.10
CA GLY A 446 23.66 29.27 -9.44
C GLY A 446 24.95 29.23 -8.60
N LEU A 447 24.83 29.00 -7.29
CA LEU A 447 25.98 28.90 -6.40
C LEU A 447 26.84 27.67 -6.68
N LEU A 448 26.22 26.52 -6.97
CA LEU A 448 26.93 25.28 -7.29
C LEU A 448 27.69 25.37 -8.61
N ALA A 449 27.18 26.13 -9.58
CA ALA A 449 27.85 26.37 -10.86
C ALA A 449 29.13 27.21 -10.67
N ASP A 450 29.07 28.24 -9.82
CA ASP A 450 30.18 29.19 -9.62
C ASP A 450 31.18 28.77 -8.52
N ALA A 451 30.81 27.83 -7.66
CA ALA A 451 31.64 27.42 -6.52
C ALA A 451 32.90 26.64 -6.91
N PRO A 452 34.04 26.87 -6.22
CA PRO A 452 35.23 26.07 -6.42
C PRO A 452 34.99 24.61 -6.01
N LYS A 453 35.79 23.70 -6.57
CA LYS A 453 35.74 22.27 -6.23
C LYS A 453 36.05 22.08 -4.74
N SER A 454 35.13 21.48 -4.01
CA SER A 454 35.27 21.18 -2.59
C SER A 454 34.33 20.03 -2.18
N PRO A 455 34.64 19.29 -1.09
CA PRO A 455 33.72 18.29 -0.54
C PRO A 455 32.37 18.90 -0.10
N ALA A 456 32.39 20.16 0.35
CA ALA A 456 31.16 20.89 0.68
C ALA A 456 30.25 21.07 -0.55
N ARG A 457 30.83 21.40 -1.71
CA ARG A 457 30.09 21.50 -2.98
C ARG A 457 29.48 20.17 -3.38
N ALA A 458 30.21 19.07 -3.26
CA ALA A 458 29.68 17.74 -3.59
C ALA A 458 28.56 17.29 -2.64
N LYS A 459 28.72 17.54 -1.34
CA LYS A 459 27.68 17.26 -0.33
C LYS A 459 26.38 18.03 -0.59
N VAL A 460 26.47 19.29 -1.01
CA VAL A 460 25.31 20.09 -1.39
C VAL A 460 24.70 19.60 -2.71
N TRP A 461 25.49 19.16 -3.70
CA TRP A 461 24.98 18.48 -4.90
C TRP A 461 24.20 17.21 -4.57
N GLN A 462 24.69 16.39 -3.64
CA GLN A 462 24.01 15.20 -3.17
C GLN A 462 22.65 15.54 -2.55
N ALA A 463 22.61 16.53 -1.66
CA ALA A 463 21.37 16.98 -1.02
C ALA A 463 20.40 17.66 -2.02
N PHE A 464 20.92 18.39 -3.01
CA PHE A 464 20.14 18.96 -4.10
C PHE A 464 19.40 17.86 -4.87
N GLY A 465 20.08 16.75 -5.16
CA GLY A 465 19.47 15.64 -5.87
C GLY A 465 18.28 15.01 -5.15
N TYR A 466 18.30 14.95 -3.81
CA TYR A 466 17.18 14.45 -3.01
C TYR A 466 16.09 15.51 -2.75
N GLY A 467 16.48 16.77 -2.63
CA GLY A 467 15.60 17.87 -2.22
C GLY A 467 14.81 18.50 -3.37
N PHE A 468 15.42 18.66 -4.54
CA PHE A 468 14.79 19.32 -5.69
C PHE A 468 13.97 18.33 -6.52
N ARG A 469 12.64 18.39 -6.40
CA ARG A 469 11.68 17.47 -7.03
C ARG A 469 10.37 18.17 -7.37
N PRO A 470 9.58 17.67 -8.35
CA PRO A 470 8.23 18.15 -8.59
C PRO A 470 7.30 17.78 -7.42
N SER A 471 6.17 18.47 -7.34
CA SER A 471 5.15 18.27 -6.30
C SER A 471 4.45 16.91 -6.44
N ASP A 472 4.24 16.47 -7.68
CA ASP A 472 3.78 15.12 -8.02
C ASP A 472 4.85 14.39 -8.83
N LEU A 473 5.31 13.24 -8.32
CA LEU A 473 6.34 12.42 -8.95
C LEU A 473 5.83 11.63 -10.17
N ASN A 474 4.51 11.60 -10.40
CA ASN A 474 3.88 10.83 -11.47
C ASN A 474 3.39 11.65 -12.65
N VAL A 475 3.62 12.97 -12.65
CA VAL A 475 3.20 13.84 -13.74
C VAL A 475 4.14 13.78 -14.94
N THR A 476 3.56 13.78 -16.14
CA THR A 476 4.24 14.09 -17.40
C THR A 476 4.09 15.58 -17.73
N ILE A 477 4.83 16.07 -18.73
CA ILE A 477 4.73 17.45 -19.24
C ILE A 477 3.26 17.83 -19.54
N GLU A 478 2.45 16.89 -20.02
CA GLU A 478 1.05 17.14 -20.37
C GLU A 478 0.17 17.33 -19.13
N THR A 479 0.39 16.52 -18.09
CA THR A 479 -0.44 16.46 -16.87
C THR A 479 0.07 17.34 -15.72
N ALA A 480 1.27 17.91 -15.84
CA ALA A 480 1.92 18.66 -14.78
C ALA A 480 1.20 19.97 -14.44
N SER A 481 1.26 20.34 -13.16
CA SER A 481 0.76 21.61 -12.65
C SER A 481 1.54 22.79 -13.26
N PRO A 482 0.98 24.01 -13.30
CA PRO A 482 1.72 25.20 -13.74
C PRO A 482 2.99 25.45 -12.91
N GLU A 483 2.97 25.10 -11.62
CA GLU A 483 4.12 25.24 -10.72
C GLU A 483 5.26 24.30 -11.12
N ASP A 484 4.96 23.01 -11.34
CA ASP A 484 5.98 22.03 -11.75
C ASP A 484 6.53 22.34 -13.16
N LYS A 485 5.67 22.84 -14.07
CA LYS A 485 6.11 23.33 -15.39
C LYS A 485 7.07 24.52 -15.27
N GLY A 486 6.86 25.39 -14.28
CA GLY A 486 7.74 26.52 -13.98
C GLY A 486 9.15 26.10 -13.52
N LEU A 487 9.32 24.86 -13.03
CA LEU A 487 10.61 24.34 -12.59
C LEU A 487 11.46 23.77 -13.73
N ILE A 488 10.86 23.40 -14.87
CA ILE A 488 11.55 22.77 -16.01
C ILE A 488 12.81 23.54 -16.47
N PRO A 489 12.80 24.88 -16.61
CA PRO A 489 14.00 25.62 -17.03
C PRO A 489 15.16 25.48 -16.03
N VAL A 490 14.86 25.41 -14.73
CA VAL A 490 15.87 25.21 -13.67
C VAL A 490 16.41 23.78 -13.74
N THR A 491 15.55 22.80 -13.99
CA THR A 491 15.92 21.40 -14.15
C THR A 491 16.82 21.18 -15.38
N LEU A 492 16.51 21.79 -16.53
CA LEU A 492 17.36 21.74 -17.72
C LEU A 492 18.74 22.39 -17.47
N LYS A 493 18.76 23.53 -16.78
CA LYS A 493 20.04 24.14 -16.36
C LYS A 493 20.84 23.21 -15.45
N ALA A 494 20.17 22.46 -14.55
CA ALA A 494 20.84 21.49 -13.71
C ALA A 494 21.49 20.37 -14.53
N CYS A 495 20.83 19.88 -15.58
CA CYS A 495 21.43 18.90 -16.51
C CYS A 495 22.72 19.43 -17.14
N ILE A 496 22.73 20.68 -17.60
CA ILE A 496 23.91 21.32 -18.19
C ILE A 496 25.07 21.40 -17.19
N GLU A 497 24.79 21.75 -15.94
CA GLU A 497 25.82 21.84 -14.89
C GLU A 497 26.32 20.46 -14.46
N ILE A 498 25.42 19.45 -14.35
CA ILE A 498 25.79 18.06 -14.06
C ILE A 498 26.75 17.52 -15.13
N ALA A 499 26.48 17.81 -16.41
CA ALA A 499 27.33 17.39 -17.52
C ALA A 499 28.75 17.98 -17.48
N ARG A 500 29.01 18.99 -16.63
CA ARG A 500 30.31 19.67 -16.47
C ARG A 500 30.99 19.37 -15.14
N LEU A 501 30.39 18.52 -14.30
CA LEU A 501 30.99 18.16 -13.02
C LEU A 501 32.28 17.37 -13.22
N ASP A 502 33.21 17.55 -12.29
CA ASP A 502 34.39 16.71 -12.20
C ASP A 502 34.08 15.37 -11.54
N GLU A 503 34.90 14.38 -11.84
CA GLU A 503 34.76 12.99 -11.40
C GLU A 503 34.67 12.85 -9.88
N ALA A 504 35.48 13.60 -9.11
CA ALA A 504 35.46 13.56 -7.65
C ALA A 504 34.12 14.07 -7.07
N THR A 505 33.57 15.14 -7.65
CA THR A 505 32.25 15.65 -7.26
C THR A 505 31.14 14.65 -7.62
N ILE A 506 31.25 13.99 -8.77
CA ILE A 506 30.29 12.95 -9.19
C ILE A 506 30.35 11.75 -8.25
N GLU A 507 31.54 11.28 -7.88
CA GLU A 507 31.73 10.13 -6.97
C GLU A 507 31.06 10.38 -5.62
N GLU A 508 31.28 11.55 -5.01
CA GLU A 508 30.68 11.91 -3.72
C GLU A 508 29.16 12.14 -3.81
N ALA A 509 28.65 12.70 -4.93
CA ALA A 509 27.24 13.07 -5.08
C ALA A 509 26.37 12.04 -5.82
N LEU A 510 26.95 10.92 -6.27
CA LEU A 510 26.37 9.99 -7.25
C LEU A 510 24.94 9.55 -6.91
N GLN A 511 24.69 9.16 -5.66
CA GLN A 511 23.39 8.64 -5.24
C GLN A 511 22.29 9.72 -5.31
N GLY A 512 22.61 10.95 -4.92
CA GLY A 512 21.69 12.08 -5.03
C GLY A 512 21.40 12.42 -6.50
N LEU A 513 22.42 12.49 -7.33
CA LEU A 513 22.31 12.86 -8.75
C LEU A 513 21.55 11.80 -9.58
N THR A 514 21.83 10.52 -9.37
CA THR A 514 21.11 9.44 -10.07
C THR A 514 19.66 9.32 -9.60
N SER A 515 19.39 9.50 -8.30
CA SER A 515 18.02 9.60 -7.78
C SER A 515 17.28 10.78 -8.40
N TRP A 516 17.91 11.94 -8.50
CA TRP A 516 17.34 13.14 -9.10
C TRP A 516 16.93 12.91 -10.56
N MET A 517 17.80 12.30 -11.37
CA MET A 517 17.46 11.99 -12.77
C MET A 517 16.23 11.09 -12.87
N SER A 518 16.12 10.08 -12.01
CA SER A 518 14.95 9.17 -11.99
C SER A 518 13.64 9.83 -11.55
N ILE A 519 13.73 10.96 -10.83
CA ILE A 519 12.59 11.76 -10.37
C ILE A 519 12.08 12.68 -11.48
N TRP A 520 13.00 13.26 -12.27
CA TRP A 520 12.69 14.27 -13.29
C TRP A 520 12.50 13.70 -14.70
N ASP A 521 12.83 12.43 -14.93
CA ASP A 521 12.80 11.79 -16.26
C ASP A 521 11.47 11.93 -17.03
N ARG A 522 10.32 11.87 -16.33
CA ARG A 522 8.98 12.04 -16.93
C ARG A 522 8.70 13.46 -17.42
N LEU A 523 9.29 14.47 -16.78
CA LEU A 523 9.14 15.88 -17.14
C LEU A 523 10.19 16.35 -18.14
N LEU A 524 11.28 15.61 -18.29
CA LEU A 524 12.36 15.88 -19.24
C LEU A 524 12.40 14.87 -20.40
N ASN A 525 11.25 14.29 -20.74
CA ASN A 525 11.15 13.28 -21.79
C ASN A 525 11.57 13.87 -23.15
N GLY A 526 12.52 13.22 -23.82
CA GLY A 526 13.05 13.63 -25.13
C GLY A 526 14.10 14.74 -25.10
N GLU A 527 14.53 15.22 -23.92
CA GLU A 527 15.49 16.32 -23.81
C GLU A 527 16.94 15.84 -23.89
N ASP A 528 17.71 16.37 -24.84
CA ASP A 528 19.11 16.00 -25.06
C ASP A 528 20.02 16.34 -23.86
N ASP A 529 19.73 17.43 -23.15
CA ASP A 529 20.52 17.86 -21.99
C ASP A 529 20.47 16.82 -20.86
N LEU A 530 19.33 16.13 -20.69
CA LEU A 530 19.21 15.04 -19.73
C LEU A 530 20.18 13.89 -20.07
N ILE A 531 20.33 13.57 -21.35
CA ILE A 531 21.24 12.51 -21.81
C ILE A 531 22.70 12.94 -21.74
N ARG A 532 23.01 14.22 -21.93
CA ARG A 532 24.37 14.74 -21.67
C ARG A 532 24.75 14.60 -20.19
N ALA A 533 23.82 14.91 -19.28
CA ALA A 533 24.01 14.67 -17.85
C ALA A 533 24.14 13.17 -17.55
N TRP A 534 23.33 12.33 -18.19
CA TRP A 534 23.39 10.87 -18.07
C TRP A 534 24.79 10.34 -18.43
N LEU A 535 25.35 10.80 -19.56
CA LEU A 535 26.67 10.41 -20.05
C LEU A 535 27.80 10.77 -19.09
N ALA A 536 27.68 11.89 -18.38
CA ALA A 536 28.65 12.29 -17.38
C ALA A 536 28.63 11.38 -16.13
N LEU A 537 27.44 10.94 -15.71
CA LEU A 537 27.28 10.09 -14.51
C LEU A 537 27.54 8.61 -14.76
N TRP A 538 27.34 8.13 -15.99
CA TRP A 538 27.37 6.71 -16.33
C TRP A 538 28.67 5.98 -15.95
N PRO A 539 29.89 6.49 -16.25
CA PRO A 539 31.13 5.78 -15.93
C PRO A 539 31.29 5.48 -14.43
N THR A 540 31.09 6.50 -13.58
CA THR A 540 31.19 6.38 -12.12
C THR A 540 30.08 5.49 -11.55
N ALA A 541 28.87 5.55 -12.12
CA ALA A 541 27.77 4.65 -11.74
C ALA A 541 28.10 3.17 -12.02
N VAL A 542 28.69 2.89 -13.18
CA VAL A 542 29.12 1.54 -13.58
C VAL A 542 30.20 1.01 -12.63
N GLU A 543 31.22 1.83 -12.35
CA GLU A 543 32.29 1.44 -11.43
C GLU A 543 31.75 1.14 -10.03
N THR A 544 30.97 2.06 -9.45
CA THR A 544 30.38 1.91 -8.12
C THR A 544 29.49 0.66 -8.03
N THR A 545 28.66 0.41 -9.04
CA THR A 545 27.74 -0.74 -9.05
C THR A 545 28.50 -2.07 -9.18
N ASN A 546 29.58 -2.10 -9.97
CA ASN A 546 30.41 -3.29 -10.11
C ASN A 546 31.21 -3.60 -8.83
N GLN A 547 31.65 -2.58 -8.09
CA GLN A 547 32.38 -2.76 -6.83
C GLN A 547 31.47 -3.18 -5.66
N SER A 548 30.22 -2.69 -5.63
CA SER A 548 29.26 -2.90 -4.54
C SER A 548 28.31 -4.10 -4.71
N ALA A 549 28.56 -4.98 -5.70
CA ALA A 549 27.65 -6.03 -6.11
C ALA A 549 27.34 -7.08 -5.01
N GLU A 550 26.31 -6.85 -4.20
CA GLU A 550 25.75 -7.85 -3.29
C GLU A 550 24.94 -8.90 -4.07
N LYS A 551 25.57 -10.04 -4.38
CA LYS A 551 24.97 -11.14 -5.17
C LYS A 551 23.87 -11.94 -4.44
N LYS A 552 23.55 -11.60 -3.19
CA LYS A 552 22.55 -12.32 -2.37
C LYS A 552 21.13 -11.75 -2.51
N VAL A 553 20.99 -10.56 -3.10
CA VAL A 553 19.70 -9.91 -3.37
C VAL A 553 19.25 -10.27 -4.80
N PRO A 554 17.95 -10.59 -5.04
CA PRO A 554 17.44 -10.86 -6.39
C PRO A 554 17.78 -9.75 -7.38
N LEU A 555 18.06 -10.08 -8.65
CA LEU A 555 18.42 -9.11 -9.70
C LEU A 555 17.37 -8.01 -9.83
N ARG A 556 16.09 -8.37 -9.71
CA ARG A 556 14.97 -7.41 -9.69
C ARG A 556 15.24 -6.26 -8.72
N ASP A 557 15.44 -6.56 -7.45
CA ASP A 557 15.48 -5.55 -6.39
C ASP A 557 16.73 -4.68 -6.51
N ARG A 558 17.90 -5.31 -6.72
CA ARG A 558 19.16 -4.57 -6.89
C ARG A 558 19.23 -3.77 -8.20
N SER A 559 18.54 -4.22 -9.25
CA SER A 559 18.49 -3.47 -10.51
C SER A 559 17.74 -2.16 -10.38
N TYR A 560 16.78 -2.01 -9.46
CA TYR A 560 16.02 -0.77 -9.27
C TYR A 560 16.54 0.12 -8.14
N SER A 561 17.51 -0.34 -7.34
CA SER A 561 18.05 0.40 -6.21
C SER A 561 19.47 0.92 -6.42
N SER A 562 20.15 0.52 -7.51
CA SER A 562 21.53 0.91 -7.80
C SER A 562 21.63 2.22 -8.59
N ALA A 563 22.82 2.82 -8.62
CA ALA A 563 23.10 4.01 -9.42
C ALA A 563 22.87 3.74 -10.92
N VAL A 564 23.35 2.59 -11.42
CA VAL A 564 23.07 2.13 -12.79
C VAL A 564 21.58 1.94 -13.01
N GLY A 565 20.88 1.36 -12.04
CA GLY A 565 19.44 1.14 -12.09
C GLY A 565 18.63 2.41 -12.28
N ASN A 566 18.94 3.43 -11.49
CA ASN A 566 18.30 4.75 -11.58
C ASN A 566 18.58 5.41 -12.94
N LEU A 567 19.82 5.33 -13.43
CA LEU A 567 20.22 5.89 -14.72
C LEU A 567 19.54 5.16 -15.89
N VAL A 568 19.44 3.83 -15.87
CA VAL A 568 18.75 3.09 -16.93
C VAL A 568 17.26 3.39 -16.94
N SER A 569 16.63 3.48 -15.77
CA SER A 569 15.23 3.92 -15.67
C SER A 569 15.03 5.32 -16.27
N ALA A 570 15.90 6.28 -15.93
CA ALA A 570 15.84 7.63 -16.48
C ALA A 570 16.02 7.64 -18.01
N PHE A 571 16.99 6.88 -18.53
CA PHE A 571 17.21 6.71 -19.97
C PHE A 571 15.99 6.12 -20.68
N MET A 572 15.41 5.04 -20.15
CA MET A 572 14.23 4.39 -20.71
C MET A 572 13.02 5.32 -20.81
N ARG A 573 12.81 6.19 -19.81
CA ARG A 573 11.68 7.12 -19.78
C ARG A 573 11.91 8.37 -20.62
N ALA A 574 13.17 8.76 -20.81
CA ALA A 574 13.55 9.88 -21.65
C ALA A 574 13.55 9.53 -23.14
N CYS A 575 13.65 8.23 -23.48
CA CYS A 575 13.66 7.74 -24.85
C CYS A 575 12.51 8.34 -25.69
N PRO A 576 12.81 9.06 -26.78
CA PRO A 576 11.80 9.77 -27.55
C PRO A 576 10.90 8.82 -28.33
N SER A 577 9.62 9.16 -28.47
CA SER A 577 8.72 8.43 -29.38
C SER A 577 9.15 8.61 -30.83
N PHE A 578 9.11 7.56 -31.66
CA PHE A 578 9.48 7.64 -33.07
C PHE A 578 8.47 6.98 -34.01
N LYS A 579 8.43 7.47 -35.25
CA LYS A 579 7.72 6.84 -36.36
C LYS A 579 8.65 5.83 -37.03
N LYS A 580 8.07 4.87 -37.77
CA LYS A 580 8.81 3.75 -38.39
C LYS A 580 10.02 4.16 -39.25
N ASP A 581 10.04 5.38 -39.78
CA ASP A 581 11.11 5.89 -40.65
C ASP A 581 12.06 6.88 -39.97
N THR A 582 11.94 7.08 -38.65
CA THR A 582 12.83 7.96 -37.86
C THR A 582 13.69 7.13 -36.92
N LYS A 583 15.01 7.41 -36.88
CA LYS A 583 15.98 6.73 -36.00
C LYS A 583 16.48 7.69 -34.92
N PRO A 584 15.68 7.95 -33.86
CA PRO A 584 16.03 9.01 -32.90
C PRO A 584 17.25 8.68 -32.04
N LEU A 585 17.64 7.40 -31.95
CA LEU A 585 18.81 6.96 -31.19
C LEU A 585 20.10 6.94 -32.01
N ALA A 586 20.04 7.29 -33.31
CA ALA A 586 21.20 7.24 -34.21
C ALA A 586 22.14 8.44 -34.04
N ASP A 587 21.63 9.55 -33.51
CA ASP A 587 22.39 10.79 -33.33
C ASP A 587 22.89 10.97 -31.90
N SER A 588 23.95 11.77 -31.73
CA SER A 588 24.45 12.18 -30.40
C SER A 588 23.43 13.15 -29.76
N PRO A 589 23.14 13.03 -28.45
CA PRO A 589 23.84 12.24 -27.43
C PRO A 589 23.35 10.79 -27.24
N TRP A 590 22.23 10.41 -27.86
CA TRP A 590 21.58 9.11 -27.67
C TRP A 590 22.41 7.92 -28.14
N ARG A 591 23.06 8.06 -29.31
CA ARG A 591 23.98 7.05 -29.84
C ARG A 591 25.13 6.79 -28.88
N ASP A 592 25.67 7.85 -28.29
CA ASP A 592 26.82 7.76 -27.38
C ASP A 592 26.40 7.09 -26.06
N ALA A 593 25.15 7.28 -25.61
CA ALA A 593 24.60 6.58 -24.45
C ALA A 593 24.45 5.07 -24.71
N LEU A 594 23.93 4.68 -25.88
CA LEU A 594 23.85 3.26 -26.28
C LEU A 594 25.23 2.60 -26.37
N ALA A 595 26.22 3.32 -26.92
CA ALA A 595 27.61 2.85 -26.95
C ALA A 595 28.19 2.70 -25.53
N GLY A 596 27.86 3.61 -24.61
CA GLY A 596 28.24 3.51 -23.19
C GLY A 596 27.68 2.27 -22.50
N ILE A 597 26.41 1.91 -22.78
CA ILE A 597 25.79 0.68 -22.28
C ILE A 597 26.46 -0.56 -22.89
N GLU A 598 26.73 -0.54 -24.19
CA GLU A 598 27.36 -1.66 -24.90
C GLU A 598 28.74 -2.02 -24.31
N LEU A 599 29.57 -1.00 -24.06
CA LEU A 599 30.92 -1.13 -23.50
C LEU A 599 30.94 -1.58 -22.03
N THR A 600 29.80 -1.51 -21.33
CA THR A 600 29.68 -1.87 -19.92
C THR A 600 29.85 -3.39 -19.73
N LYS A 601 30.48 -3.78 -18.62
CA LYS A 601 30.74 -5.18 -18.24
C LYS A 601 30.32 -5.44 -16.78
N GLY A 602 30.22 -6.72 -16.42
CA GLY A 602 29.98 -7.15 -15.05
C GLY A 602 28.52 -7.03 -14.60
N GLU A 603 28.32 -6.79 -13.31
CA GLU A 603 27.01 -6.66 -12.67
C GLU A 603 26.22 -5.47 -13.21
N ALA A 604 26.89 -4.35 -13.49
CA ALA A 604 26.28 -3.17 -14.09
C ALA A 604 25.62 -3.49 -15.45
N LYS A 605 26.28 -4.29 -16.30
CA LYS A 605 25.72 -4.72 -17.60
C LYS A 605 24.47 -5.56 -17.40
N LEU A 606 24.52 -6.50 -16.45
CA LEU A 606 23.40 -7.40 -16.15
C LEU A 606 22.16 -6.63 -15.66
N GLN A 607 22.34 -5.65 -14.76
CA GLN A 607 21.25 -4.81 -14.27
C GLN A 607 20.67 -3.91 -15.37
N ALA A 608 21.51 -3.34 -16.24
CA ALA A 608 21.05 -2.57 -17.37
C ALA A 608 20.22 -3.41 -18.35
N GLN A 609 20.72 -4.59 -18.72
CA GLN A 609 20.01 -5.53 -19.59
C GLN A 609 18.66 -5.94 -19.01
N TYR A 610 18.62 -6.25 -17.70
CA TYR A 610 17.38 -6.62 -17.02
C TYR A 610 16.27 -5.58 -17.19
N GLN A 611 16.57 -4.30 -16.96
CA GLN A 611 15.57 -3.24 -17.10
C GLN A 611 15.20 -2.97 -18.57
N LEU A 612 16.20 -2.88 -19.46
CA LEU A 612 15.99 -2.58 -20.89
C LEU A 612 15.11 -3.62 -21.59
N LEU A 613 15.17 -4.88 -21.16
CA LEU A 613 14.34 -5.96 -21.70
C LEU A 613 12.82 -5.71 -21.52
N SER A 614 12.41 -4.92 -20.52
CA SER A 614 11.00 -4.53 -20.36
C SER A 614 10.48 -3.61 -21.48
N SER A 615 11.39 -3.01 -22.26
CA SER A 615 11.08 -2.22 -23.45
C SER A 615 11.74 -2.80 -24.71
N PHE A 616 11.97 -4.12 -24.76
CA PHE A 616 12.66 -4.80 -25.87
C PHE A 616 12.19 -4.36 -27.26
N ASN A 617 10.87 -4.28 -27.48
CA ASN A 617 10.31 -3.94 -28.79
C ASN A 617 10.63 -2.52 -29.25
N TYR A 618 10.77 -1.59 -28.30
CA TYR A 618 11.18 -0.22 -28.61
C TYR A 618 12.61 -0.20 -29.13
N TYR A 619 13.53 -0.85 -28.41
CA TYR A 619 14.94 -0.92 -28.82
C TYR A 619 15.13 -1.67 -30.13
N TRP A 620 14.41 -2.79 -30.32
CA TRP A 620 14.45 -3.54 -31.57
C TRP A 620 14.02 -2.69 -32.77
N ALA A 621 12.98 -1.88 -32.61
CA ALA A 621 12.51 -1.00 -33.67
C ALA A 621 13.43 0.22 -33.89
N ALA A 622 14.17 0.66 -32.86
CA ALA A 622 15.06 1.81 -32.93
C ALA A 622 16.42 1.44 -33.55
N ASP A 623 16.99 0.31 -33.12
CA ASP A 623 18.28 -0.22 -33.57
C ASP A 623 18.31 -1.75 -33.40
N GLU A 624 18.04 -2.47 -34.49
CA GLU A 624 17.98 -3.94 -34.51
C GLU A 624 19.35 -4.57 -34.22
N ASP A 625 20.42 -4.05 -34.82
CA ASP A 625 21.78 -4.59 -34.69
C ASP A 625 22.27 -4.46 -33.24
N TRP A 626 22.06 -3.29 -32.63
CA TRP A 626 22.42 -3.06 -31.24
C TRP A 626 21.60 -3.94 -30.29
N SER A 627 20.29 -4.06 -30.53
CA SER A 627 19.38 -4.85 -29.69
C SER A 627 19.67 -6.34 -29.75
N ARG A 628 20.10 -6.85 -30.92
CA ARG A 628 20.52 -8.23 -31.08
C ARG A 628 21.69 -8.56 -30.14
N VAL A 629 22.77 -7.78 -30.25
CA VAL A 629 24.01 -8.01 -29.49
C VAL A 629 23.80 -7.79 -27.99
N ASN A 630 23.04 -6.75 -27.60
CA ASN A 630 22.98 -6.33 -26.20
C ASN A 630 21.79 -6.87 -25.42
N LEU A 631 20.71 -7.31 -26.08
CA LEU A 631 19.49 -7.78 -25.42
C LEU A 631 19.09 -9.20 -25.84
N LEU A 632 19.03 -9.50 -27.14
CA LEU A 632 18.55 -10.80 -27.63
C LEU A 632 19.55 -11.95 -27.35
N ASP A 633 20.80 -11.82 -27.79
CA ASP A 633 21.81 -12.88 -27.60
C ASP A 633 22.07 -13.17 -26.11
N PRO A 634 22.13 -12.17 -25.22
CA PRO A 634 22.22 -12.39 -23.77
C PRO A 634 21.00 -13.09 -23.17
N LEU A 635 19.79 -12.81 -23.69
CA LEU A 635 18.57 -13.47 -23.24
C LEU A 635 18.52 -14.94 -23.70
N ILE A 636 18.93 -15.22 -24.94
CA ILE A 636 19.05 -16.57 -25.50
C ILE A 636 20.05 -17.41 -24.70
N SER A 637 21.18 -16.79 -24.34
CA SER A 637 22.27 -17.43 -23.61
C SER A 637 22.11 -17.38 -22.08
N ALA A 638 20.96 -16.88 -21.58
CA ALA A 638 20.73 -16.65 -20.17
C ALA A 638 20.73 -17.96 -19.37
N ALA A 639 21.69 -18.07 -18.44
CA ALA A 639 21.85 -19.20 -17.53
C ALA A 639 22.41 -18.75 -16.17
N GLY A 640 22.24 -19.58 -15.13
CA GLY A 640 22.73 -19.28 -13.78
C GLY A 640 22.19 -17.95 -13.27
N ALA A 641 23.06 -17.03 -12.84
CA ALA A 641 22.64 -15.70 -12.36
C ALA A 641 21.97 -14.82 -13.42
N SER A 642 22.20 -15.07 -14.72
CA SER A 642 21.58 -14.31 -15.81
C SER A 642 20.20 -14.84 -16.22
N ILE A 643 19.75 -15.99 -15.66
CA ILE A 643 18.41 -16.52 -15.93
C ILE A 643 17.33 -15.51 -15.54
N GLU A 644 17.62 -14.63 -14.57
CA GLU A 644 16.73 -13.56 -14.15
C GLU A 644 16.46 -12.52 -15.26
N LEU A 645 17.21 -12.47 -16.36
CA LEU A 645 16.90 -11.62 -17.51
C LEU A 645 15.51 -11.95 -18.10
N TRP A 646 15.06 -13.20 -18.02
CA TRP A 646 13.71 -13.59 -18.41
C TRP A 646 12.64 -12.88 -17.58
N HIS A 647 12.91 -12.57 -16.30
CA HIS A 647 12.01 -11.75 -15.50
C HIS A 647 11.91 -10.32 -16.04
N GLY A 648 12.99 -9.71 -16.52
CA GLY A 648 12.93 -8.41 -17.19
C GLY A 648 12.08 -8.45 -18.46
N PHE A 649 12.31 -9.46 -19.30
CA PHE A 649 11.63 -9.64 -20.58
C PHE A 649 10.11 -9.86 -20.46
N VAL A 650 9.64 -10.60 -19.44
CA VAL A 650 8.19 -10.86 -19.28
C VAL A 650 7.37 -9.61 -18.95
N HIS A 651 8.00 -8.50 -18.55
CA HIS A 651 7.33 -7.20 -18.37
C HIS A 651 7.15 -6.42 -19.68
N SER A 652 7.70 -6.91 -20.80
CA SER A 652 7.54 -6.25 -22.11
C SER A 652 6.09 -6.20 -22.56
N ARG A 653 5.54 -5.01 -22.80
CA ARG A 653 4.12 -4.85 -23.11
C ARG A 653 3.65 -5.64 -24.35
N PHE A 654 4.46 -5.73 -25.39
CA PHE A 654 4.06 -6.31 -26.67
C PHE A 654 4.78 -7.63 -26.96
N LEU A 655 4.19 -8.46 -27.82
CA LEU A 655 4.91 -9.61 -28.38
C LEU A 655 6.09 -9.12 -29.23
N PRO A 656 7.25 -9.79 -29.18
CA PRO A 656 8.33 -9.52 -30.11
C PRO A 656 7.90 -9.66 -31.58
N PRO A 657 8.59 -8.97 -32.49
CA PRO A 657 8.45 -9.20 -33.92
C PRO A 657 8.61 -10.68 -34.28
N LYS A 658 7.94 -11.11 -35.35
CA LYS A 658 7.86 -12.53 -35.73
C LYS A 658 9.22 -13.20 -35.93
N ASN A 659 10.16 -12.52 -36.58
CA ASN A 659 11.53 -12.99 -36.77
C ASN A 659 12.26 -13.22 -35.44
N VAL A 660 12.01 -12.38 -34.43
CA VAL A 660 12.53 -12.58 -33.07
C VAL A 660 11.86 -13.77 -32.40
N LEU A 661 10.54 -13.94 -32.55
CA LEU A 661 9.82 -15.08 -31.98
C LEU A 661 10.25 -16.43 -32.57
N GLU A 662 10.60 -16.49 -33.85
CA GLU A 662 11.13 -17.69 -34.51
C GLU A 662 12.46 -18.14 -33.86
N GLU A 663 13.31 -17.19 -33.49
CA GLU A 663 14.60 -17.45 -32.85
C GLU A 663 14.45 -17.69 -31.33
N LEU A 664 13.65 -16.87 -30.64
CA LEU A 664 13.50 -16.86 -29.19
C LEU A 664 12.54 -17.95 -28.67
N GLY A 665 11.62 -18.43 -29.51
CA GLY A 665 10.54 -19.36 -29.14
C GLY A 665 11.01 -20.63 -28.43
N PRO A 666 12.00 -21.38 -28.94
CA PRO A 666 12.55 -22.56 -28.27
C PRO A 666 13.11 -22.25 -26.87
N HIS A 667 13.79 -21.11 -26.72
CA HIS A 667 14.39 -20.68 -25.46
C HIS A 667 13.33 -20.22 -24.45
N MET A 668 12.27 -19.53 -24.90
CA MET A 668 11.12 -19.19 -24.06
C MET A 668 10.44 -20.44 -23.50
N ILE A 669 10.30 -21.48 -24.32
CA ILE A 669 9.67 -22.74 -23.91
C ILE A 669 10.56 -23.45 -22.88
N ALA A 670 11.87 -23.53 -23.11
CA ALA A 670 12.80 -24.10 -22.16
C ALA A 670 12.76 -23.38 -20.81
N ALA A 671 12.76 -22.03 -20.82
CA ALA A 671 12.66 -21.20 -19.64
C ALA A 671 11.31 -21.35 -18.91
N ALA A 672 10.20 -21.43 -19.65
CA ALA A 672 8.86 -21.61 -19.07
C ALA A 672 8.68 -22.98 -18.39
N VAL A 673 9.24 -24.04 -18.99
CA VAL A 673 9.13 -25.41 -18.45
C VAL A 673 10.09 -25.63 -17.29
N GLY A 674 11.27 -25.00 -17.30
CA GLY A 674 12.28 -25.11 -16.26
C GLY A 674 11.80 -24.69 -14.86
N ASN A 675 12.50 -25.17 -13.83
CA ASN A 675 12.20 -24.87 -12.42
C ASN A 675 13.05 -23.72 -11.85
N GLU A 676 13.87 -23.07 -12.68
CA GLU A 676 14.81 -22.02 -12.26
C GLU A 676 14.14 -20.64 -12.15
N LEU A 677 13.01 -20.43 -12.83
CA LEU A 677 12.23 -19.18 -12.80
C LEU A 677 11.04 -19.28 -11.85
N LEU A 678 10.61 -18.14 -11.30
CA LEU A 678 9.37 -18.08 -10.51
C LEU A 678 8.15 -18.40 -11.40
N ASP A 679 7.13 -18.99 -10.79
CA ASP A 679 5.89 -19.40 -11.47
C ASP A 679 5.21 -18.27 -12.25
N GLU A 680 5.32 -17.03 -11.78
CA GLU A 680 4.82 -15.84 -12.47
C GLU A 680 5.49 -15.63 -13.83
N ALA A 681 6.82 -15.71 -13.90
CA ALA A 681 7.55 -15.55 -15.16
C ALA A 681 7.33 -16.74 -16.08
N ARG A 682 7.34 -17.97 -15.54
CA ARG A 682 7.03 -19.19 -16.31
C ARG A 682 5.66 -19.11 -16.96
N GLY A 683 4.66 -18.72 -16.17
CA GLY A 683 3.30 -18.49 -16.63
C GLY A 683 3.22 -17.39 -17.70
N SER A 684 3.92 -16.27 -17.51
CA SER A 684 3.92 -15.15 -18.46
C SER A 684 4.60 -15.49 -19.79
N LEU A 685 5.70 -16.25 -19.76
CA LEU A 685 6.33 -16.79 -20.96
C LEU A 685 5.38 -17.72 -21.71
N SER A 686 4.69 -18.62 -20.99
CA SER A 686 3.72 -19.54 -21.60
C SER A 686 2.55 -18.81 -22.26
N GLN A 687 2.05 -17.74 -21.62
CA GLN A 687 1.02 -16.87 -22.16
C GLN A 687 1.46 -16.25 -23.50
N ARG A 688 2.71 -15.76 -23.59
CA ARG A 688 3.25 -15.18 -24.84
C ARG A 688 3.36 -16.22 -25.95
N VAL A 689 3.85 -17.43 -25.64
CA VAL A 689 3.93 -18.55 -26.61
C VAL A 689 2.55 -18.89 -27.17
N VAL A 690 1.54 -18.97 -26.29
CA VAL A 690 0.16 -19.28 -26.68
C VAL A 690 -0.45 -18.15 -27.52
N PHE A 691 -0.30 -16.89 -27.12
CA PHE A 691 -0.79 -15.75 -27.91
C PHE A 691 -0.15 -15.71 -29.30
N SER A 692 1.16 -15.89 -29.41
CA SER A 692 1.86 -15.95 -30.70
C SER A 692 1.29 -17.07 -31.59
N THR A 693 1.09 -18.27 -31.02
CA THR A 693 0.54 -19.41 -31.76
C THR A 693 -0.88 -19.13 -32.25
N ILE A 694 -1.75 -18.59 -31.39
CA ILE A 694 -3.14 -18.28 -31.73
C ILE A 694 -3.22 -17.21 -32.82
N ILE A 695 -2.43 -16.15 -32.72
CA ILE A 695 -2.40 -15.05 -33.70
C ILE A 695 -1.96 -15.58 -35.08
N ASP A 696 -0.87 -16.34 -35.14
CA ASP A 696 -0.40 -16.93 -36.40
C ASP A 696 -1.45 -17.87 -37.02
N MET A 697 -2.14 -18.68 -36.20
CA MET A 697 -3.22 -19.56 -36.66
C MET A 697 -4.43 -18.77 -37.19
N ARG A 698 -4.87 -17.72 -36.50
CA ARG A 698 -5.98 -16.85 -36.93
C ARG A 698 -5.66 -16.22 -38.28
N ASP A 699 -4.44 -15.70 -38.42
CA ASP A 699 -4.02 -14.93 -39.60
C ASP A 699 -3.59 -15.82 -40.78
N GLY A 700 -3.71 -17.15 -40.66
CA GLY A 700 -3.32 -18.11 -41.69
C GLY A 700 -1.82 -18.10 -41.99
N GLN A 701 -1.00 -17.63 -41.05
CA GLN A 701 0.44 -17.48 -41.21
C GLN A 701 1.18 -18.75 -40.78
N LYS A 702 2.39 -18.96 -41.30
CA LYS A 702 3.30 -20.00 -40.79
C LYS A 702 3.58 -19.71 -39.31
N LEU A 703 3.44 -20.71 -38.42
CA LEU A 703 3.68 -20.53 -36.99
C LEU A 703 5.14 -20.12 -36.73
N ALA A 704 5.34 -19.01 -36.01
CA ALA A 704 6.66 -18.57 -35.55
C ALA A 704 7.25 -19.60 -34.58
N ILE A 705 6.40 -20.12 -33.69
CA ILE A 705 6.75 -21.19 -32.75
C ILE A 705 6.10 -22.50 -33.22
N PRO A 706 6.88 -23.54 -33.53
CA PRO A 706 6.32 -24.82 -33.97
C PRO A 706 5.31 -25.40 -32.97
N SER A 707 4.16 -25.86 -33.48
CA SER A 707 3.04 -26.34 -32.66
C SER A 707 3.42 -27.48 -31.71
N HIS A 708 4.34 -28.36 -32.11
CA HIS A 708 4.82 -29.45 -31.27
C HIS A 708 5.55 -28.95 -30.00
N LEU A 709 6.28 -27.84 -30.07
CA LEU A 709 6.95 -27.24 -28.91
C LEU A 709 5.92 -26.59 -27.97
N THR A 710 4.92 -25.88 -28.52
CA THR A 710 3.82 -25.33 -27.73
C THR A 710 3.06 -26.45 -26.99
N GLN A 711 2.79 -27.58 -27.66
CA GLN A 711 2.18 -28.75 -27.02
C GLN A 711 3.06 -29.37 -25.93
N GLN A 712 4.37 -29.47 -26.18
CA GLN A 712 5.33 -29.98 -25.20
C GLN A 712 5.38 -29.10 -23.95
N MET A 713 5.40 -27.77 -24.11
CA MET A 713 5.33 -26.80 -23.01
C MET A 713 4.11 -27.04 -22.12
N LEU A 714 2.93 -27.21 -22.71
CA LEU A 714 1.68 -27.45 -21.97
C LEU A 714 1.66 -28.81 -21.26
N ARG A 715 2.32 -29.83 -21.82
CA ARG A 715 2.41 -31.15 -21.21
C ARG A 715 3.33 -31.16 -19.99
N ILE A 716 4.49 -30.52 -20.09
CA ILE A 716 5.58 -30.65 -19.10
C ILE A 716 5.60 -29.49 -18.09
N GLY A 717 5.12 -28.29 -18.44
CA GLY A 717 5.29 -27.06 -17.65
C GLY A 717 4.51 -26.94 -16.34
N GLY A 718 3.75 -27.97 -15.93
CA GLY A 718 2.97 -27.96 -14.68
C GLY A 718 1.80 -26.95 -14.67
N ASP A 719 1.20 -26.78 -13.50
CA ASP A 719 -0.03 -26.00 -13.34
C ASP A 719 0.12 -24.48 -13.57
N PRO A 720 1.23 -23.80 -13.19
CA PRO A 720 1.42 -22.38 -13.48
C PRO A 720 1.38 -22.07 -14.98
N VAL A 721 2.04 -22.90 -15.79
CA VAL A 721 2.09 -22.80 -17.24
C VAL A 721 0.71 -23.08 -17.85
N ARG A 722 0.04 -24.16 -17.44
CA ARG A 722 -1.28 -24.52 -17.98
C ARG A 722 -2.36 -23.49 -17.63
N THR A 723 -2.34 -22.97 -16.41
CA THR A 723 -3.32 -21.97 -15.94
C THR A 723 -3.19 -20.68 -16.72
N ARG A 724 -1.97 -20.13 -16.85
CA ARG A 724 -1.74 -18.89 -17.61
C ARG A 724 -1.95 -19.07 -19.10
N ALA A 725 -1.61 -20.23 -19.67
CA ALA A 725 -1.97 -20.57 -21.04
C ALA A 725 -3.50 -20.59 -21.25
N LEU A 726 -4.26 -21.18 -20.33
CA LEU A 726 -5.72 -21.20 -20.39
C LEU A 726 -6.31 -19.79 -20.27
N ASP A 727 -5.75 -18.95 -19.39
CA ASP A 727 -6.18 -17.56 -19.26
C ASP A 727 -5.87 -16.75 -20.53
N ALA A 728 -4.73 -17.00 -21.18
CA ALA A 728 -4.41 -16.41 -22.48
C ALA A 728 -5.47 -16.75 -23.53
N MET A 729 -5.84 -18.04 -23.64
CA MET A 729 -6.89 -18.51 -24.54
C MET A 729 -8.25 -17.88 -24.21
N LYS A 730 -8.64 -17.86 -22.93
CA LYS A 730 -9.90 -17.25 -22.48
C LYS A 730 -9.96 -15.75 -22.75
N ASN A 731 -8.85 -15.04 -22.56
CA ASN A 731 -8.77 -13.60 -22.82
C ASN A 731 -8.92 -13.31 -24.31
N TYR A 732 -8.25 -14.08 -25.16
CA TYR A 732 -8.39 -13.98 -26.60
C TYR A 732 -9.83 -14.27 -27.07
N LEU A 733 -10.47 -15.33 -26.57
CA LEU A 733 -11.85 -15.66 -26.92
C LEU A 733 -12.88 -14.60 -26.49
N LYS A 734 -12.55 -13.76 -25.50
CA LYS A 734 -13.41 -12.67 -25.04
C LYS A 734 -13.19 -11.36 -25.81
N ASP A 735 -12.01 -11.19 -26.38
CA ASP A 735 -11.60 -10.01 -27.13
C ASP A 735 -10.61 -10.44 -28.21
N ASP A 736 -11.06 -10.48 -29.47
CA ASP A 736 -10.24 -10.86 -30.63
C ASP A 736 -9.03 -9.92 -30.86
N LYS A 737 -8.95 -8.80 -30.12
CA LYS A 737 -7.82 -7.87 -30.08
C LYS A 737 -6.99 -7.97 -28.79
N ALA A 738 -7.19 -8.98 -27.96
CA ALA A 738 -6.50 -9.13 -26.68
C ALA A 738 -4.97 -9.19 -26.86
N GLU A 739 -4.26 -8.26 -26.21
CA GLU A 739 -2.81 -8.28 -26.06
C GLU A 739 -2.40 -9.12 -24.84
N PRO A 740 -1.15 -9.65 -24.79
CA PRO A 740 -0.61 -10.25 -23.57
C PRO A 740 -0.66 -9.21 -22.44
N LYS A 741 -1.43 -9.49 -21.39
CA LYS A 741 -1.44 -8.64 -20.19
C LYS A 741 -0.09 -8.72 -19.48
N ASP A 742 0.47 -7.56 -19.19
CA ASP A 742 1.66 -7.41 -18.35
C ASP A 742 1.44 -8.12 -17.00
N ALA A 743 2.43 -8.92 -16.57
CA ALA A 743 2.44 -9.58 -15.27
C ALA A 743 2.52 -8.56 -14.12
N GLY A 744 3.06 -7.36 -14.39
CA GLY A 744 3.33 -6.30 -13.43
C GLY A 744 2.27 -5.20 -13.32
N LYS A 745 1.14 -5.24 -14.04
CA LYS A 745 0.09 -4.21 -13.88
C LYS A 745 -0.68 -4.38 -12.56
N ARG A 746 -0.13 -3.73 -11.53
CA ARG A 746 -0.82 -3.27 -10.31
C ARG A 746 -1.50 -1.93 -10.55
#